data_AF-A0A2T1FBN9-F1
#
_entry.id   AF-A0A2T1FBN9-F1
#
_cell.length_a   1.000
_cell.length_b   1.000
_cell.length_c   1.000
_cell.angle_alpha   90.00
_cell.angle_beta   90.00
_cell.angle_gamma   90.00
#
_symmetry.space_group_name_H-M   'P 1'
#
loop_
_entity.id
_entity.type
_entity.pdbx_description
1 polymer ?
#
loop_
_entity_poly.entity_id
_entity_poly.type
_entity_poly.pdbx_seq_one_letter_code
_entity_poly.pdbx_strand_id
1 'polypeptide(L)'
;GILFTNPERGFIAVISSDRAGGVMARRLLPQAIVIPPLAGYFIISGNRFQAYEPELGLSLLSVLNVIIFTVLIWQNAKTLCTADRKRHRAELGLRKAKFNLETQVEKRTLQLQITNEQLQQQILDSQTTKQALQKNYNLLLTVINSTPTALFVKDIHGRYTMLNAAGASIIGKSEDDIIGRDDSELFPPEIAGNIKKIDRQIVAAGKTQVIEEELPVKGNLRTFLSTKNAYRDWQGNISGIVSIVRDITESKEAEVAKNNLVAILEATPDFVGICDLEGRAVYINKAGRKMVGIDEDADISHRQIAEFTAASARSTLKEAIATVASGGVWNGETTFVSASGLEIPVNQVIISHSASGDKLAYISTIARDISHRKQAEQALQLSQARFAGIVEIADDAIISVGADQKIILFNQGAEQIFGWTAAEAIGQSLNLLLPEAFVATHSHLVSNFGGGLKQARKMGNRKEILGRRRDGTEFPAEASISKLEVAGEIIFTAILRDVTASREAEELVRLSEERYRSLAIATAQMVWTTNASGLFDKPQPDWTAYTGMRLEEMTDNWIEAVHPEDRDRTIQAWTRAVETKSLYEVEHRLRAADGRYRHFWVRAVPVLAEDGSVREWVGTHTDISDRVEVLEALKQSEGQYRSQAAELEKAVHELHQTQTQLIQTEKISSLGQLVAGVAHEINNPINFIYGNITHASAYATDLLSLLHLYQEKYPNPVPEIVEAAEDIEVDYLMEDFTKILESMKVGADRIRDLVVSLRNFSRLDEAQMKRVDIHEGIESTLLILQHRLKATASRPAIKIIKEYGDFPKIECYAGQLNQVFMNLIANAIDALEEYNSKRSAKDIYSCPNTIRISTSTNSNTVSIRISDNGLGITQEVIRNLFDPFFTTKPVGKGTGLGLSISYQIVVEKHRGKLQCFSVPGDGAEFLIEIPICQQVSALVTENNQLAAVGSH
;
A
#
# COMPACT_ATOMS: atom_id res chain seq x y z
N GLY A 1 29.32 85.64 2.33
CA GLY A 1 29.50 86.14 3.70
C GLY A 1 28.20 86.10 4.46
N ILE A 2 27.44 87.20 4.48
CA ILE A 2 26.26 87.42 5.36
C ILE A 2 25.06 86.48 5.08
N LEU A 3 24.92 85.95 3.87
CA LEU A 3 23.82 85.01 3.56
C LEU A 3 24.10 83.60 4.13
N PHE A 4 25.36 83.15 4.17
CA PHE A 4 25.73 81.78 4.57
C PHE A 4 25.71 81.52 6.08
N THR A 5 25.48 82.55 6.90
CA THR A 5 25.42 82.44 8.37
C THR A 5 24.15 81.78 8.90
N ASN A 6 23.08 81.64 8.08
CA ASN A 6 21.86 80.92 8.42
C ASN A 6 21.32 80.14 7.20
N PRO A 7 21.87 78.95 6.90
CA PRO A 7 21.52 78.21 5.68
C PRO A 7 20.07 77.67 5.65
N GLU A 8 19.40 77.62 6.80
CA GLU A 8 18.03 77.12 6.98
C GLU A 8 16.95 78.21 6.79
N ARG A 9 17.32 79.48 6.57
CA ARG A 9 16.34 80.60 6.47
C ARG A 9 16.53 81.44 5.20
N GLY A 10 15.42 81.90 4.64
CA GLY A 10 15.38 82.85 3.52
C GLY A 10 15.83 82.26 2.18
N PHE A 11 16.47 83.09 1.35
CA PHE A 11 16.83 82.75 -0.04
C PHE A 11 17.81 81.56 -0.16
N ILE A 12 18.69 81.38 0.82
CA ILE A 12 19.62 80.24 0.81
C ILE A 12 18.93 78.91 1.08
N ALA A 13 17.90 78.87 1.93
CA ALA A 13 17.11 77.66 2.16
C ALA A 13 16.43 77.17 0.86
N VAL A 14 16.05 78.11 -0.02
CA VAL A 14 15.50 77.78 -1.35
C VAL A 14 16.60 77.23 -2.25
N ILE A 15 17.79 77.86 -2.30
CA ILE A 15 18.91 77.42 -3.15
C ILE A 15 19.54 76.10 -2.66
N SER A 16 19.60 75.85 -1.36
CA SER A 16 20.15 74.63 -0.78
C SER A 16 19.16 73.45 -0.82
N SER A 17 17.86 73.72 -1.03
CA SER A 17 16.84 72.69 -1.13
C SER A 17 17.08 71.71 -2.29
N ASP A 18 16.90 70.42 -2.02
CA ASP A 18 16.87 69.36 -3.05
C ASP A 18 15.53 69.26 -3.77
N ARG A 19 14.58 70.15 -3.44
CA ARG A 19 13.35 70.31 -4.20
C ARG A 19 13.65 70.90 -5.58
N ALA A 20 12.72 70.67 -6.52
CA ALA A 20 12.85 71.15 -7.90
C ALA A 20 13.20 72.65 -8.00
N GLY A 21 12.64 73.49 -7.11
CA GLY A 21 12.94 74.92 -7.05
C GLY A 21 14.39 75.25 -6.66
N GLY A 22 15.01 74.48 -5.76
CA GLY A 22 16.40 74.69 -5.36
C GLY A 22 17.40 74.18 -6.38
N VAL A 23 17.12 73.03 -7.00
CA VAL A 23 17.91 72.52 -8.14
C VAL A 23 17.85 73.49 -9.32
N MET A 24 16.67 74.07 -9.61
CA MET A 24 16.51 75.11 -10.63
C MET A 24 17.30 76.37 -10.30
N ALA A 25 17.20 76.85 -9.05
CA ALA A 25 17.92 78.04 -8.62
C ALA A 25 19.44 77.87 -8.75
N ARG A 26 20.00 76.72 -8.35
CA ARG A 26 21.45 76.41 -8.49
C ARG A 26 21.93 76.37 -9.93
N ARG A 27 21.08 75.99 -10.90
CA ARG A 27 21.43 75.96 -12.33
C ARG A 27 21.30 77.34 -13.00
N LEU A 28 20.29 78.12 -12.62
CA LEU A 28 20.00 79.41 -13.25
C LEU A 28 20.84 80.55 -12.65
N LEU A 29 21.08 80.57 -11.35
CA LEU A 29 21.79 81.67 -10.68
C LEU A 29 23.16 81.99 -11.29
N PRO A 30 24.05 81.00 -11.54
CA PRO A 30 25.38 81.27 -12.05
C PRO A 30 25.34 81.99 -13.40
N GLN A 31 24.43 81.57 -14.28
CA GLN A 31 24.25 82.16 -15.61
C GLN A 31 23.57 83.53 -15.51
N ALA A 32 22.56 83.68 -14.66
CA ALA A 32 21.85 84.93 -14.42
C ALA A 32 22.75 86.04 -13.83
N ILE A 33 23.78 85.66 -13.06
CA ILE A 33 24.75 86.60 -12.46
C ILE A 33 25.86 86.97 -13.45
N VAL A 34 26.35 86.02 -14.25
CA VAL A 34 27.53 86.21 -15.11
C VAL A 34 27.20 86.88 -16.45
N ILE A 35 26.03 86.59 -17.02
CA ILE A 35 25.67 87.05 -18.37
C ILE A 35 25.41 88.58 -18.45
N PRO A 36 24.68 89.23 -17.53
CA PRO A 36 24.41 90.66 -17.63
C PRO A 36 25.66 91.56 -17.54
N PRO A 37 26.65 91.30 -16.64
CA PRO A 37 27.91 92.03 -16.63
C PRO A 37 28.74 91.83 -17.90
N LEU A 38 28.78 90.62 -18.45
CA LEU A 38 29.48 90.34 -19.72
C LEU A 38 28.82 91.07 -20.90
N ALA A 39 27.49 91.01 -21.01
CA ALA A 39 26.75 91.75 -22.03
C ALA A 39 26.95 93.26 -21.87
N GLY A 40 26.92 93.77 -20.63
CA GLY A 40 27.23 95.17 -20.33
C GLY A 40 28.65 95.57 -20.74
N TYR A 41 29.66 94.72 -20.48
CA TYR A 41 31.05 94.97 -20.86
C TYR A 41 31.24 95.06 -22.38
N PHE A 42 30.63 94.16 -23.16
CA PHE A 42 30.68 94.22 -24.63
C PHE A 42 30.04 95.49 -25.19
N ILE A 43 28.95 95.95 -24.58
CA ILE A 43 28.22 97.14 -25.02
C ILE A 43 28.96 98.43 -24.65
N ILE A 44 29.51 98.52 -23.43
CA ILE A 44 30.37 99.63 -23.02
C ILE A 44 31.60 99.70 -23.92
N SER A 45 32.19 98.55 -24.26
CA SER A 45 33.31 98.48 -25.19
C SER A 45 32.94 98.98 -26.58
N GLY A 46 31.80 98.56 -27.14
CA GLY A 46 31.37 99.02 -28.47
C GLY A 46 30.99 100.51 -28.54
N ASN A 47 30.44 101.08 -27.46
CA ASN A 47 30.24 102.53 -27.34
C ASN A 47 31.59 103.27 -27.35
N ARG A 48 32.59 102.73 -26.65
CA ARG A 48 33.96 103.30 -26.61
C ARG A 48 34.67 103.29 -27.98
N PHE A 49 34.28 102.37 -28.87
CA PHE A 49 34.77 102.28 -30.26
C PHE A 49 33.86 102.99 -31.27
N GLN A 50 32.86 103.77 -30.84
CA GLN A 50 31.88 104.48 -31.68
C GLN A 50 31.10 103.57 -32.67
N ALA A 51 30.96 102.28 -32.36
CA ALA A 51 30.27 101.35 -33.25
C ALA A 51 28.74 101.54 -33.25
N TYR A 52 28.17 102.14 -32.19
CA TYR A 52 26.73 102.40 -32.04
C TYR A 52 26.47 103.42 -30.92
N GLU A 53 25.32 104.10 -30.97
CA GLU A 53 24.90 105.10 -29.97
C GLU A 53 24.52 104.48 -28.61
N PRO A 54 24.63 105.22 -27.49
CA PRO A 54 24.33 104.72 -26.14
C PRO A 54 22.89 104.20 -25.99
N GLU A 55 21.92 104.85 -26.64
CA GLU A 55 20.50 104.47 -26.60
C GLU A 55 20.24 103.13 -27.31
N LEU A 56 20.93 102.89 -28.42
CA LEU A 56 20.87 101.63 -29.15
C LEU A 56 21.50 100.48 -28.33
N GLY A 57 22.61 100.76 -27.64
CA GLY A 57 23.30 99.78 -26.77
C GLY A 57 22.43 99.33 -25.59
N LEU A 58 21.74 100.25 -24.92
CA LEU A 58 20.80 99.93 -23.82
C LEU A 58 19.59 99.10 -24.30
N SER A 59 19.07 99.42 -25.48
CA SER A 59 17.97 98.67 -26.10
C SER A 59 18.42 97.25 -26.45
N LEU A 60 19.61 97.09 -27.03
CA LEU A 60 20.19 95.80 -27.37
C LEU A 60 20.47 94.93 -26.13
N LEU A 61 20.95 95.53 -25.02
CA LEU A 61 21.14 94.83 -23.75
C LEU A 61 19.83 94.24 -23.23
N SER A 62 18.75 95.03 -23.29
CA SER A 62 17.43 94.63 -22.81
C SER A 62 16.88 93.48 -23.64
N VAL A 63 16.96 93.58 -24.96
CA VAL A 63 16.53 92.51 -25.89
C VAL A 63 17.37 91.24 -25.70
N LEU A 64 18.70 91.37 -25.60
CA LEU A 64 19.60 90.24 -25.43
C LEU A 64 19.36 89.50 -24.11
N ASN A 65 19.18 90.24 -23.01
CA ASN A 65 18.84 89.63 -21.71
C ASN A 65 17.49 88.89 -21.78
N VAL A 66 16.46 89.49 -22.39
CA VAL A 66 15.16 88.81 -22.57
C VAL A 66 15.31 87.52 -23.36
N ILE A 67 16.08 87.53 -24.46
CA ILE A 67 16.32 86.33 -25.27
C ILE A 67 17.06 85.26 -24.46
N ILE A 68 18.14 85.62 -23.77
CA ILE A 68 18.96 84.66 -23.01
C ILE A 68 18.14 84.04 -21.88
N PHE A 69 17.43 84.84 -21.08
CA PHE A 69 16.59 84.33 -20.00
C PHE A 69 15.46 83.45 -20.53
N THR A 70 14.85 83.81 -21.67
CA THR A 70 13.80 82.99 -22.30
C THR A 70 14.34 81.62 -22.73
N VAL A 71 15.53 81.56 -23.33
CA VAL A 71 16.17 80.30 -23.74
C VAL A 71 16.54 79.44 -22.52
N LEU A 72 17.05 80.05 -21.45
CA LEU A 72 17.41 79.34 -20.21
C LEU A 72 16.19 78.76 -19.49
N ILE A 73 15.08 79.52 -19.46
CA ILE A 73 13.80 79.04 -18.91
C ILE A 73 13.28 77.87 -19.76
N TRP A 74 13.31 77.99 -21.09
CA TRP A 74 12.86 76.95 -22.00
C TRP A 74 13.67 75.65 -21.87
N GLN A 75 15.00 75.74 -21.82
CA GLN A 75 15.88 74.58 -21.70
C GLN A 75 15.66 73.83 -20.37
N ASN A 76 15.43 74.57 -19.28
CA ASN A 76 15.10 73.96 -17.99
C ASN A 76 13.70 73.34 -17.98
N ALA A 77 12.69 74.01 -18.55
CA ALA A 77 11.34 73.46 -18.67
C ALA A 77 11.33 72.15 -19.48
N LYS A 78 12.09 72.10 -20.58
CA LYS A 78 12.27 70.89 -21.39
C LYS A 78 12.95 69.76 -20.62
N THR A 79 13.97 70.08 -19.82
CA THR A 79 14.67 69.08 -19.00
C THR A 79 13.77 68.52 -17.89
N LEU A 80 12.99 69.39 -17.23
CA LEU A 80 12.04 68.96 -16.20
C LEU A 80 10.94 68.08 -16.80
N CYS A 81 10.37 68.47 -17.95
CA CYS A 81 9.34 67.70 -18.63
C CYS A 81 9.85 66.32 -19.09
N THR A 82 11.10 66.22 -19.54
CA THR A 82 11.68 64.91 -19.92
C THR A 82 11.96 64.02 -18.71
N ALA A 83 12.40 64.58 -17.59
CA ALA A 83 12.56 63.84 -16.34
C ALA A 83 11.22 63.33 -15.81
N ASP A 84 10.19 64.17 -15.83
CA ASP A 84 8.86 63.82 -15.33
C ASP A 84 8.19 62.75 -16.20
N ARG A 85 8.33 62.85 -17.53
CA ARG A 85 7.88 61.78 -18.46
C ARG A 85 8.59 60.46 -18.25
N LYS A 86 9.90 60.48 -17.96
CA LYS A 86 10.66 59.25 -17.63
C LYS A 86 10.16 58.63 -16.32
N ARG A 87 9.94 59.45 -15.29
CA ARG A 87 9.37 59.00 -14.01
C ARG A 87 7.99 58.38 -14.20
N HIS A 88 7.10 59.03 -14.94
CA HIS A 88 5.74 58.54 -15.15
C HIS A 88 5.73 57.22 -15.94
N ARG A 89 6.61 57.03 -16.93
CA ARG A 89 6.78 55.74 -17.63
C ARG A 89 7.31 54.65 -16.70
N ALA A 90 8.25 54.97 -15.82
CA ALA A 90 8.78 54.02 -14.84
C ALA A 90 7.69 53.59 -13.84
N GLU A 91 6.88 54.54 -13.34
CA GLU A 91 5.74 54.25 -12.45
C GLU A 91 4.67 53.37 -13.13
N LEU A 92 4.35 53.64 -14.40
CA LEU A 92 3.44 52.79 -15.19
C LEU A 92 4.01 51.38 -15.43
N GLY A 93 5.30 51.27 -15.74
CA GLY A 93 5.99 49.99 -15.88
C GLY A 93 5.97 49.18 -14.59
N LEU A 94 6.23 49.84 -13.45
CA LEU A 94 6.18 49.23 -12.12
C LEU A 94 4.76 48.75 -11.77
N ARG A 95 3.73 49.56 -12.04
CA ARG A 95 2.32 49.15 -11.84
C ARG A 95 1.94 47.94 -12.68
N LYS A 96 2.37 47.89 -13.94
CA LYS A 96 2.10 46.74 -14.82
C LYS A 96 2.83 45.48 -14.35
N ALA A 97 4.09 45.62 -13.93
CA ALA A 97 4.86 44.51 -13.36
C ALA A 97 4.23 43.99 -12.06
N LYS A 98 3.79 44.90 -11.18
CA LYS A 98 3.08 44.57 -9.94
C LYS A 98 1.78 43.80 -10.22
N PHE A 99 0.95 44.29 -11.14
CA PHE A 99 -0.29 43.62 -11.51
C PHE A 99 -0.06 42.21 -12.09
N ASN A 100 0.94 42.06 -12.96
CA ASN A 100 1.31 40.75 -13.51
C ASN A 100 1.79 39.79 -12.41
N LEU A 101 2.60 40.29 -11.47
CA LEU A 101 3.08 39.49 -10.34
C LEU A 101 1.93 39.07 -9.43
N GLU A 102 1.01 39.98 -9.08
CA GLU A 102 -0.18 39.67 -8.28
C GLU A 102 -1.05 38.61 -8.96
N THR A 103 -1.31 38.75 -10.26
CA THR A 103 -2.07 37.76 -11.04
C THR A 103 -1.36 36.39 -11.07
N GLN A 104 -0.04 36.38 -11.16
CA GLN A 104 0.74 35.15 -11.19
C GLN A 104 0.80 34.48 -9.80
N VAL A 105 0.88 35.26 -8.72
CA VAL A 105 0.75 34.78 -7.35
C VAL A 105 -0.63 34.18 -7.15
N GLU A 106 -1.70 34.86 -7.54
CA GLU A 106 -3.08 34.38 -7.38
C GLU A 106 -3.31 33.06 -8.11
N LYS A 107 -2.85 32.94 -9.37
CA LYS A 107 -2.87 31.67 -10.12
C LYS A 107 -2.11 30.56 -9.41
N ARG A 108 -0.93 30.87 -8.87
CA ARG A 108 -0.07 29.88 -8.21
C ARG A 108 -0.63 29.45 -6.86
N THR A 109 -1.26 30.36 -6.12
CA THR A 109 -1.99 30.06 -4.89
C THR A 109 -3.18 29.15 -5.16
N LEU A 110 -3.98 29.43 -6.19
CA LEU A 110 -5.10 28.58 -6.57
C LEU A 110 -4.63 27.17 -6.97
N GLN A 111 -3.54 27.07 -7.72
CA GLN A 111 -2.97 25.78 -8.12
C GLN A 111 -2.44 25.00 -6.92
N LEU A 112 -1.75 25.65 -5.99
CA LEU A 112 -1.31 25.04 -4.74
C LEU A 112 -2.48 24.55 -3.89
N GLN A 113 -3.59 25.29 -3.86
CA GLN A 113 -4.78 24.91 -3.11
C GLN A 113 -5.42 23.64 -3.68
N ILE A 114 -5.56 23.55 -5.01
CA ILE A 114 -6.05 22.35 -5.70
C ILE A 114 -5.13 21.15 -5.43
N THR A 115 -3.81 21.33 -5.53
CA THR A 115 -2.85 20.26 -5.26
C THR A 115 -2.88 19.81 -3.80
N ASN A 116 -3.07 20.74 -2.86
CA ASN A 116 -3.19 20.41 -1.44
C ASN A 116 -4.47 19.61 -1.14
N GLU A 117 -5.60 19.99 -1.75
CA GLU A 117 -6.85 19.21 -1.66
C GLU A 117 -6.66 17.79 -2.25
N GLN A 118 -5.96 17.65 -3.38
CA GLN A 118 -5.64 16.34 -3.94
C GLN A 118 -4.75 15.49 -3.02
N LEU A 119 -3.73 16.09 -2.40
CA LEU A 119 -2.86 15.42 -1.43
C LEU A 119 -3.63 15.00 -0.18
N GLN A 120 -4.53 15.85 0.34
CA GLN A 120 -5.39 15.51 1.46
C GLN A 120 -6.30 14.32 1.13
N GLN A 121 -6.85 14.29 -0.09
CA GLN A 121 -7.66 13.16 -0.56
C GLN A 121 -6.83 11.87 -0.64
N GLN A 122 -5.62 11.92 -1.19
CA GLN A 122 -4.72 10.76 -1.23
C GLN A 122 -4.32 10.26 0.15
N ILE A 123 -4.08 11.16 1.12
CA ILE A 123 -3.81 10.79 2.51
C ILE A 123 -5.01 10.08 3.12
N LEU A 124 -6.22 10.59 2.87
CA LEU A 124 -7.46 9.96 3.33
C LEU A 124 -7.64 8.56 2.72
N ASP A 125 -7.42 8.42 1.41
CA ASP A 125 -7.51 7.13 0.71
C ASP A 125 -6.47 6.13 1.24
N SER A 126 -5.25 6.59 1.53
CA SER A 126 -4.19 5.79 2.15
C SER A 126 -4.57 5.32 3.56
N GLN A 127 -5.13 6.22 4.38
CA GLN A 127 -5.62 5.87 5.72
C GLN A 127 -6.78 4.87 5.66
N THR A 128 -7.70 5.04 4.72
CA THR A 128 -8.83 4.14 4.50
C THR A 128 -8.35 2.76 4.06
N THR A 129 -7.37 2.71 3.16
CA THR A 129 -6.72 1.46 2.73
C THR A 129 -6.01 0.76 3.89
N LYS A 130 -5.30 1.52 4.73
CA LYS A 130 -4.63 0.98 5.92
C LYS A 130 -5.63 0.41 6.93
N GLN A 131 -6.74 1.11 7.16
CA GLN A 131 -7.82 0.60 8.02
C GLN A 131 -8.50 -0.64 7.43
N ALA A 132 -8.75 -0.67 6.12
CA ALA A 132 -9.30 -1.84 5.43
C ALA A 132 -8.34 -3.04 5.53
N LEU A 133 -7.03 -2.81 5.37
CA LEU A 133 -6.00 -3.84 5.53
C LEU A 133 -5.94 -4.34 6.98
N GLN A 134 -5.97 -3.44 7.97
CA GLN A 134 -6.00 -3.81 9.39
C GLN A 134 -7.26 -4.63 9.72
N LYS A 135 -8.43 -4.22 9.20
CA LYS A 135 -9.69 -4.95 9.37
C LYS A 135 -9.64 -6.34 8.75
N ASN A 136 -9.13 -6.46 7.52
CA ASN A 136 -8.96 -7.74 6.85
C ASN A 136 -7.96 -8.64 7.58
N TYR A 137 -6.84 -8.07 8.06
CA TYR A 137 -5.84 -8.80 8.84
C TYR A 137 -6.43 -9.35 10.15
N ASN A 138 -7.16 -8.52 10.90
CA ASN A 138 -7.83 -8.96 12.13
C ASN A 138 -8.91 -10.01 11.88
N LEU A 139 -9.68 -9.86 10.79
CA LEU A 139 -10.68 -10.85 10.38
C LEU A 139 -10.03 -12.19 10.06
N LEU A 140 -8.94 -12.20 9.29
CA LEU A 140 -8.19 -13.42 8.96
C LEU A 140 -7.64 -14.11 10.20
N LEU A 141 -7.01 -13.37 11.13
CA LEU A 141 -6.54 -13.91 12.41
C LEU A 141 -7.68 -14.51 13.24
N THR A 142 -8.84 -13.86 13.27
CA THR A 142 -10.02 -14.36 13.99
C THR A 142 -10.53 -15.67 13.39
N VAL A 143 -10.66 -15.74 12.06
CA VAL A 143 -11.08 -16.96 11.36
C VAL A 143 -10.09 -18.11 11.61
N ILE A 144 -8.79 -17.84 11.48
CA ILE A 144 -7.71 -18.82 11.69
C ILE A 144 -7.72 -19.36 13.14
N ASN A 145 -7.90 -18.48 14.13
CA ASN A 145 -7.92 -18.87 15.55
C ASN A 145 -9.23 -19.56 15.98
N SER A 146 -10.34 -19.29 15.31
CA SER A 146 -11.61 -19.98 15.57
C SER A 146 -11.68 -21.40 15.01
N THR A 147 -10.71 -21.77 14.15
CA THR A 147 -10.68 -23.09 13.53
C THR A 147 -10.09 -24.12 14.51
N PRO A 148 -10.79 -25.25 14.78
CA PRO A 148 -10.33 -26.26 15.74
C PRO A 148 -9.16 -27.11 15.24
N THR A 149 -8.83 -27.01 13.95
CA THR A 149 -7.68 -27.68 13.33
C THR A 149 -6.41 -26.87 13.54
N ALA A 150 -5.31 -27.53 13.91
CA ALA A 150 -4.05 -26.84 14.11
C ALA A 150 -3.47 -26.37 12.77
N LEU A 151 -3.01 -25.13 12.76
CA LEU A 151 -2.40 -24.50 11.60
C LEU A 151 -1.06 -23.91 12.00
N PHE A 152 -0.03 -24.20 11.21
CA PHE A 152 1.33 -23.73 11.41
C PHE A 152 1.85 -23.13 10.10
N VAL A 153 2.56 -22.02 10.21
CA VAL A 153 3.33 -21.43 9.11
C VAL A 153 4.78 -21.37 9.53
N LYS A 154 5.67 -21.86 8.66
CA LYS A 154 7.12 -21.81 8.85
C LYS A 154 7.77 -21.04 7.71
N ASP A 155 8.88 -20.37 7.99
CA ASP A 155 9.73 -19.79 6.95
C ASP A 155 10.52 -20.87 6.17
N ILE A 156 11.28 -20.44 5.16
CA ILE A 156 12.14 -21.34 4.35
C ILE A 156 13.23 -22.06 5.17
N HIS A 157 13.55 -21.58 6.38
CA HIS A 157 14.54 -22.18 7.28
C HIS A 157 13.89 -23.15 8.27
N GLY A 158 12.56 -23.29 8.26
CA GLY A 158 11.81 -24.16 9.16
C GLY A 158 11.50 -23.54 10.51
N ARG A 159 11.61 -22.20 10.67
CA ARG A 159 11.22 -21.50 11.90
C ARG A 159 9.74 -21.14 11.85
N TYR A 160 9.03 -21.33 12.95
CA TYR A 160 7.60 -20.98 13.04
C TYR A 160 7.40 -19.47 12.96
N THR A 161 6.59 -19.00 12.01
CA THR A 161 6.26 -17.57 11.81
C THR A 161 4.82 -17.24 12.17
N MET A 162 3.94 -18.24 12.18
CA MET A 162 2.56 -18.11 12.64
C MET A 162 2.05 -19.47 13.11
N LEU A 163 1.18 -19.48 14.12
CA LEU A 163 0.36 -20.64 14.46
C LEU A 163 -0.98 -20.15 15.00
N ASN A 164 -1.99 -21.02 14.95
CA ASN A 164 -3.27 -20.74 15.61
C ASN A 164 -3.33 -21.34 17.01
N ALA A 165 -4.35 -20.97 17.78
CA ALA A 165 -4.56 -21.46 19.15
C ALA A 165 -4.59 -23.00 19.24
N ALA A 166 -5.17 -23.69 18.26
CA ALA A 166 -5.17 -25.15 18.18
C ALA A 166 -3.75 -25.72 18.01
N GLY A 167 -2.90 -25.09 17.19
CA GLY A 167 -1.50 -25.46 17.02
C GLY A 167 -0.67 -25.32 18.29
N ALA A 168 -0.87 -24.24 19.05
CA ALA A 168 -0.19 -24.02 20.32
C ALA A 168 -0.56 -25.10 21.35
N SER A 169 -1.84 -25.50 21.37
CA SER A 169 -2.35 -26.57 22.24
C SER A 169 -1.74 -27.94 21.93
N ILE A 170 -1.52 -28.28 20.65
CA ILE A 170 -0.88 -29.54 20.24
C ILE A 170 0.58 -29.59 20.71
N ILE A 171 1.33 -28.49 20.55
CA ILE A 171 2.73 -28.40 20.98
C ILE A 171 2.82 -28.32 22.51
N GLY A 172 1.79 -27.82 23.18
CA GLY A 172 1.73 -27.70 24.64
C GLY A 172 2.59 -26.56 25.20
N LYS A 173 2.93 -25.57 24.36
CA LYS A 173 3.68 -24.36 24.72
C LYS A 173 2.90 -23.11 24.29
N SER A 174 3.25 -21.94 24.84
CA SER A 174 2.63 -20.68 24.43
C SER A 174 3.03 -20.28 23.00
N GLU A 175 2.25 -19.44 22.33
CA GLU A 175 2.57 -18.93 20.98
C GLU A 175 3.94 -18.23 20.97
N ASP A 176 4.22 -17.39 21.98
CA ASP A 176 5.48 -16.68 22.15
C ASP A 176 6.69 -17.61 22.34
N ASP A 177 6.48 -18.79 22.92
CA ASP A 177 7.53 -19.81 23.08
C ASP A 177 7.80 -20.62 21.82
N ILE A 178 6.92 -20.53 20.81
CA ILE A 178 6.99 -21.33 19.58
C ILE A 178 7.47 -20.47 18.41
N ILE A 179 6.96 -19.24 18.28
CA ILE A 179 7.33 -18.32 17.21
C ILE A 179 8.86 -18.05 17.21
N GLY A 180 9.48 -18.16 16.02
CA GLY A 180 10.90 -17.95 15.78
C GLY A 180 11.81 -19.16 16.06
N ARG A 181 11.30 -20.19 16.73
CA ARG A 181 12.03 -21.45 16.99
C ARG A 181 11.84 -22.44 15.86
N ASP A 182 12.72 -23.43 15.77
CA ASP A 182 12.59 -24.54 14.82
C ASP A 182 12.19 -25.86 15.52
N ASP A 183 11.87 -26.90 14.73
CA ASP A 183 11.42 -28.20 15.26
C ASP A 183 12.40 -28.87 16.24
N SER A 184 13.71 -28.65 16.09
CA SER A 184 14.74 -29.23 16.96
C SER A 184 14.76 -28.62 18.36
N GLU A 185 14.25 -27.40 18.50
CA GLU A 185 14.09 -26.75 19.80
C GLU A 185 12.76 -27.13 20.49
N LEU A 186 11.82 -27.70 19.74
CA LEU A 186 10.47 -28.00 20.21
C LEU A 186 10.22 -29.49 20.44
N PHE A 187 10.85 -30.37 19.66
CA PHE A 187 10.60 -31.81 19.68
C PHE A 187 11.89 -32.64 19.88
N PRO A 188 11.77 -33.91 20.33
CA PRO A 188 12.91 -34.83 20.40
C PRO A 188 13.64 -35.03 19.06
N PRO A 189 14.95 -35.36 19.06
CA PRO A 189 15.79 -35.36 17.86
C PRO A 189 15.30 -36.23 16.70
N GLU A 190 14.75 -37.43 16.99
CA GLU A 190 14.17 -38.31 15.97
C GLU A 190 12.98 -37.67 15.25
N ILE A 191 12.06 -37.09 16.02
CA ILE A 191 10.84 -36.46 15.50
C ILE A 191 11.18 -35.18 14.75
N ALA A 192 12.01 -34.32 15.33
CA ALA A 192 12.45 -33.08 14.70
C ALA A 192 13.21 -33.35 13.39
N GLY A 193 14.01 -34.42 13.34
CA GLY A 193 14.73 -34.84 12.14
C GLY A 193 13.81 -35.25 11.00
N ASN A 194 12.77 -36.04 11.30
CA ASN A 194 11.78 -36.45 10.32
C ASN A 194 10.96 -35.27 9.79
N ILE A 195 10.47 -34.38 10.67
CA ILE A 195 9.71 -33.19 10.28
C ILE A 195 10.56 -32.29 9.38
N LYS A 196 11.80 -31.98 9.77
CA LYS A 196 12.71 -31.14 8.97
C LYS A 196 13.04 -31.75 7.59
N LYS A 197 13.16 -33.08 7.51
CA LYS A 197 13.41 -33.77 6.24
C LYS A 197 12.24 -33.60 5.28
N ILE A 198 11.01 -33.78 5.79
CA ILE A 198 9.78 -33.61 5.02
C ILE A 198 9.61 -32.14 4.59
N ASP A 199 9.79 -31.21 5.52
CA ASP A 199 9.64 -29.78 5.28
C ASP A 199 10.62 -29.31 4.18
N ARG A 200 11.88 -29.79 4.18
CA ARG A 200 12.83 -29.52 3.07
C ARG A 200 12.39 -30.13 1.74
N GLN A 201 11.82 -31.33 1.74
CA GLN A 201 11.32 -31.95 0.51
C GLN A 201 10.17 -31.13 -0.10
N ILE A 202 9.30 -30.58 0.73
CA ILE A 202 8.17 -29.75 0.28
C ILE A 202 8.65 -28.42 -0.29
N VAL A 203 9.62 -27.77 0.35
CA VAL A 203 10.23 -26.53 -0.16
C VAL A 203 10.97 -26.80 -1.48
N ALA A 204 11.70 -27.93 -1.59
CA ALA A 204 12.43 -28.28 -2.81
C ALA A 204 11.52 -28.73 -3.96
N ALA A 205 10.48 -29.50 -3.68
CA ALA A 205 9.57 -30.04 -4.70
C ALA A 205 8.42 -29.09 -5.07
N GLY A 206 8.07 -28.14 -4.19
CA GLY A 206 6.96 -27.20 -4.38
C GLY A 206 5.58 -27.85 -4.47
N LYS A 207 5.41 -29.09 -3.99
CA LYS A 207 4.18 -29.88 -4.07
C LYS A 207 3.55 -30.07 -2.70
N THR A 208 2.22 -30.13 -2.67
CA THR A 208 1.43 -30.53 -1.51
C THR A 208 1.75 -31.97 -1.11
N GLN A 209 1.96 -32.21 0.18
CA GLN A 209 2.02 -33.55 0.75
C GLN A 209 1.02 -33.70 1.89
N VAL A 210 0.37 -34.85 1.94
CA VAL A 210 -0.48 -35.29 3.05
C VAL A 210 0.21 -36.51 3.65
N ILE A 211 0.47 -36.46 4.95
CA ILE A 211 1.24 -37.48 5.67
C ILE A 211 0.62 -37.75 7.03
N GLU A 212 0.71 -39.00 7.49
CA GLU A 212 0.39 -39.37 8.86
C GLU A 212 1.68 -39.27 9.70
N GLU A 213 1.64 -38.52 10.79
CA GLU A 213 2.74 -38.29 11.72
C GLU A 213 2.32 -38.75 13.12
N GLU A 214 3.10 -39.63 13.75
CA GLU A 214 2.88 -40.01 15.15
C GLU A 214 3.75 -39.12 16.05
N LEU A 215 3.08 -38.38 16.93
CA LEU A 215 3.74 -37.42 17.81
C LEU A 215 3.35 -37.68 19.27
N PRO A 216 4.32 -37.72 20.20
CA PRO A 216 4.05 -37.78 21.62
C PRO A 216 3.54 -36.42 22.10
N VAL A 217 2.26 -36.33 22.43
CA VAL A 217 1.64 -35.13 22.99
C VAL A 217 1.31 -35.40 24.45
N LYS A 218 1.95 -34.65 25.37
CA LYS A 218 1.81 -34.81 26.83
C LYS A 218 2.09 -36.23 27.35
N GLY A 219 3.00 -36.96 26.71
CA GLY A 219 3.42 -38.31 27.13
C GLY A 219 2.62 -39.47 26.53
N ASN A 220 1.56 -39.19 25.75
CA ASN A 220 0.81 -40.20 25.01
C ASN A 220 1.11 -40.11 23.52
N LEU A 221 1.31 -41.25 22.86
CA LEU A 221 1.47 -41.30 21.41
C LEU A 221 0.13 -40.99 20.75
N ARG A 222 0.10 -39.98 19.88
CA ARG A 222 -1.07 -39.58 19.10
C ARG A 222 -0.75 -39.59 17.62
N THR A 223 -1.73 -39.96 16.80
CA THR A 223 -1.60 -39.99 15.34
C THR A 223 -2.24 -38.73 14.75
N PHE A 224 -1.47 -37.97 13.99
CA PHE A 224 -1.90 -36.74 13.34
C PHE A 224 -1.86 -36.90 11.82
N LEU A 225 -2.87 -36.37 11.13
CA LEU A 225 -2.86 -36.18 9.68
C LEU A 225 -2.40 -34.75 9.37
N SER A 226 -1.25 -34.62 8.73
CA SER A 226 -0.58 -33.36 8.42
C SER A 226 -0.60 -33.10 6.91
N THR A 227 -1.26 -32.03 6.48
CA THR A 227 -1.26 -31.53 5.10
C THR A 227 -0.34 -30.33 5.02
N LYS A 228 0.75 -30.46 4.26
CA LYS A 228 1.82 -29.47 4.17
C LYS A 228 1.95 -28.92 2.74
N ASN A 229 2.00 -27.61 2.61
CA ASN A 229 2.00 -26.86 1.36
C ASN A 229 3.11 -25.81 1.33
N ALA A 230 3.87 -25.71 0.24
CA ALA A 230 4.75 -24.58 0.01
C ALA A 230 3.90 -23.34 -0.35
N TYR A 231 4.00 -22.27 0.44
CA TYR A 231 3.32 -21.02 0.13
C TYR A 231 4.29 -20.03 -0.51
N ARG A 232 3.77 -19.27 -1.48
CA ARG A 232 4.55 -18.34 -2.28
C ARG A 232 4.21 -16.91 -1.91
N ASP A 233 5.19 -16.03 -2.02
CA ASP A 233 4.96 -14.60 -1.97
C ASP A 233 4.28 -14.10 -3.26
N TRP A 234 4.00 -12.80 -3.31
CA TRP A 234 3.37 -12.14 -4.46
C TRP A 234 4.25 -12.11 -5.72
N GLN A 235 5.55 -12.40 -5.59
CA GLN A 235 6.49 -12.53 -6.71
C GLN A 235 6.59 -13.98 -7.22
N GLY A 236 5.92 -14.92 -6.56
CA GLY A 236 5.92 -16.34 -6.92
C GLY A 236 7.06 -17.14 -6.28
N ASN A 237 7.90 -16.53 -5.45
CA ASN A 237 8.98 -17.22 -4.74
C ASN A 237 8.40 -17.97 -3.54
N ILE A 238 8.94 -19.16 -3.23
CA ILE A 238 8.52 -19.91 -2.05
C ILE A 238 8.99 -19.14 -0.80
N SER A 239 8.03 -18.67 -0.01
CA SER A 239 8.29 -17.88 1.20
C SER A 239 8.29 -18.76 2.46
N GLY A 240 7.71 -19.96 2.38
CA GLY A 240 7.74 -20.92 3.47
C GLY A 240 6.75 -22.08 3.28
N ILE A 241 6.34 -22.69 4.40
CA ILE A 241 5.44 -23.84 4.43
C ILE A 241 4.21 -23.52 5.29
N VAL A 242 3.02 -23.80 4.78
CA VAL A 242 1.77 -23.83 5.54
C VAL A 242 1.41 -25.27 5.81
N SER A 243 1.20 -25.62 7.07
CA SER A 243 0.84 -26.96 7.52
C SER A 243 -0.48 -26.95 8.26
N ILE A 244 -1.39 -27.86 7.91
CA ILE A 244 -2.66 -28.09 8.59
C ILE A 244 -2.56 -29.47 9.24
N VAL A 245 -2.76 -29.54 10.56
CA VAL A 245 -2.57 -30.75 11.35
C VAL A 245 -3.84 -31.10 12.09
N ARG A 246 -4.31 -32.33 11.92
CA ARG A 246 -5.54 -32.85 12.54
C ARG A 246 -5.25 -34.10 13.35
N ASP A 247 -5.71 -34.14 14.59
CA ASP A 247 -5.63 -35.36 15.42
C ASP A 247 -6.65 -36.39 14.94
N ILE A 248 -6.19 -37.61 14.66
CA ILE A 248 -7.01 -38.73 14.19
C ILE A 248 -6.89 -39.97 15.09
N THR A 249 -6.30 -39.83 16.29
CA THR A 249 -5.98 -40.96 17.19
C THR A 249 -7.22 -41.77 17.57
N GLU A 250 -8.27 -41.12 18.08
CA GLU A 250 -9.52 -41.78 18.47
C GLU A 250 -10.20 -42.46 17.27
N SER A 251 -10.08 -41.87 16.07
CA SER A 251 -10.60 -42.46 14.84
C SER A 251 -9.87 -43.74 14.47
N LYS A 252 -8.54 -43.78 14.61
CA LYS A 252 -7.72 -44.97 14.31
C LYS A 252 -7.94 -46.08 15.33
N GLU A 253 -8.00 -45.77 16.63
CA GLU A 253 -8.26 -46.79 17.66
C GLU A 253 -9.63 -47.43 17.51
N ALA A 254 -10.66 -46.62 17.23
CA ALA A 254 -12.01 -47.12 16.96
C ALA A 254 -12.06 -47.94 15.66
N GLU A 255 -11.32 -47.55 14.62
CA GLU A 255 -11.26 -48.27 13.35
C GLU A 255 -10.54 -49.62 13.50
N VAL A 256 -9.43 -49.69 14.23
CA VAL A 256 -8.71 -50.94 14.52
C VAL A 256 -9.58 -51.90 15.35
N ALA A 257 -10.23 -51.41 16.41
CA ALA A 257 -11.12 -52.24 17.22
C ALA A 257 -12.31 -52.78 16.43
N LYS A 258 -12.93 -51.94 15.57
CA LYS A 258 -14.01 -52.35 14.65
C LYS A 258 -13.52 -53.39 13.64
N ASN A 259 -12.36 -53.17 13.02
CA ASN A 259 -11.82 -54.07 12.00
C ASN A 259 -11.45 -55.43 12.59
N ASN A 260 -10.95 -55.50 13.83
CA ASN A 260 -10.67 -56.77 14.51
C ASN A 260 -11.95 -57.60 14.77
N LEU A 261 -13.05 -56.96 15.17
CA LEU A 261 -14.33 -57.65 15.37
C LEU A 261 -14.95 -58.11 14.04
N VAL A 262 -14.88 -57.28 12.99
CA VAL A 262 -15.31 -57.66 11.64
C VAL A 262 -14.49 -58.85 11.13
N ALA A 263 -13.17 -58.86 11.31
CA ALA A 263 -12.31 -59.97 10.88
C ALA A 263 -12.67 -61.31 11.54
N ILE A 264 -13.07 -61.32 12.82
CA ILE A 264 -13.53 -62.53 13.52
C ILE A 264 -14.86 -63.05 12.94
N LEU A 265 -15.80 -62.15 12.63
CA LEU A 265 -17.09 -62.49 12.02
C LEU A 265 -16.92 -63.01 10.58
N GLU A 266 -16.01 -62.42 9.80
CA GLU A 266 -15.67 -62.85 8.43
C GLU A 266 -15.01 -64.23 8.37
N ALA A 267 -14.27 -64.64 9.41
CA ALA A 267 -13.57 -65.93 9.45
C ALA A 267 -14.46 -67.14 9.84
N THR A 268 -15.70 -66.91 10.29
CA THR A 268 -16.63 -68.00 10.68
C THR A 268 -17.26 -68.67 9.45
N PRO A 269 -17.34 -70.02 9.41
CA PRO A 269 -17.86 -70.76 8.25
C PRO A 269 -19.41 -70.82 8.18
N ASP A 270 -20.10 -70.47 9.27
CA ASP A 270 -21.56 -70.38 9.32
C ASP A 270 -22.02 -69.00 8.79
N PHE A 271 -23.26 -68.92 8.28
CA PHE A 271 -23.86 -67.63 7.92
C PHE A 271 -24.02 -66.79 9.19
N VAL A 272 -23.45 -65.58 9.21
CA VAL A 272 -23.70 -64.59 10.26
C VAL A 272 -24.29 -63.36 9.61
N GLY A 273 -25.48 -62.94 10.07
CA GLY A 273 -26.16 -61.76 9.56
C GLY A 273 -26.70 -60.86 10.66
N ILE A 274 -26.79 -59.56 10.39
CA ILE A 274 -27.41 -58.56 11.26
C ILE A 274 -28.42 -57.77 10.42
N CYS A 275 -29.59 -57.49 10.98
CA CYS A 275 -30.58 -56.61 10.38
C CYS A 275 -31.11 -55.56 11.35
N ASP A 276 -31.65 -54.48 10.79
CA ASP A 276 -32.38 -53.47 11.57
C ASP A 276 -33.78 -53.95 11.99
N LEU A 277 -34.49 -53.13 12.77
CA LEU A 277 -35.80 -53.48 13.34
C LEU A 277 -36.91 -53.59 12.29
N GLU A 278 -36.72 -52.97 11.13
CA GLU A 278 -37.59 -53.13 9.96
C GLU A 278 -37.22 -54.35 9.11
N GLY A 279 -36.18 -55.09 9.50
CA GLY A 279 -35.74 -56.34 8.90
C GLY A 279 -34.75 -56.20 7.74
N ARG A 280 -34.20 -55.02 7.44
CA ARG A 280 -33.19 -54.86 6.38
C ARG A 280 -31.83 -55.34 6.86
N ALA A 281 -31.13 -56.13 6.07
CA ALA A 281 -29.82 -56.63 6.38
C ALA A 281 -28.79 -55.49 6.36
N VAL A 282 -28.09 -55.38 7.48
CA VAL A 282 -27.05 -54.40 7.74
C VAL A 282 -25.68 -55.04 7.53
N TYR A 283 -25.54 -56.32 7.86
CA TYR A 283 -24.28 -57.04 7.75
C TYR A 283 -24.53 -58.51 7.43
N ILE A 284 -23.70 -59.09 6.55
CA ILE A 284 -23.62 -60.53 6.29
C ILE A 284 -22.14 -60.83 6.06
N ASN A 285 -21.59 -61.82 6.78
CA ASN A 285 -20.20 -62.23 6.63
C ASN A 285 -19.95 -62.99 5.30
N LYS A 286 -18.70 -63.14 4.90
CA LYS A 286 -18.27 -63.81 3.66
C LYS A 286 -18.81 -65.22 3.50
N ALA A 287 -18.84 -66.01 4.56
CA ALA A 287 -19.45 -67.34 4.53
C ALA A 287 -20.97 -67.28 4.28
N GLY A 288 -21.67 -66.35 4.95
CA GLY A 288 -23.08 -66.12 4.74
C GLY A 288 -23.38 -65.62 3.33
N ARG A 289 -22.61 -64.65 2.83
CA ARG A 289 -22.73 -64.12 1.46
C ARG A 289 -22.55 -65.21 0.43
N LYS A 290 -21.51 -66.03 0.57
CA LYS A 290 -21.28 -67.20 -0.29
C LYS A 290 -22.43 -68.20 -0.21
N MET A 291 -22.96 -68.46 0.99
CA MET A 291 -24.10 -69.35 1.20
C MET A 291 -25.34 -68.83 0.47
N VAL A 292 -25.73 -67.58 0.68
CA VAL A 292 -26.87 -66.98 0.00
C VAL A 292 -26.49 -66.36 -1.35
N GLY A 293 -25.38 -66.75 -1.98
CA GLY A 293 -24.98 -66.31 -3.33
C GLY A 293 -24.87 -64.79 -3.52
N ILE A 294 -24.70 -64.03 -2.45
CA ILE A 294 -24.39 -62.62 -2.49
C ILE A 294 -22.90 -62.52 -2.79
N ASP A 295 -22.56 -61.73 -3.79
CA ASP A 295 -21.16 -61.43 -4.08
C ASP A 295 -20.49 -60.82 -2.82
N GLU A 296 -19.20 -61.09 -2.61
CA GLU A 296 -18.47 -60.60 -1.44
C GLU A 296 -18.56 -59.06 -1.35
N ASP A 297 -18.63 -58.41 -2.52
CA ASP A 297 -18.67 -56.95 -2.65
C ASP A 297 -20.08 -56.37 -2.86
N ALA A 298 -21.13 -57.18 -2.84
CA ALA A 298 -22.47 -56.68 -3.09
C ALA A 298 -23.05 -55.84 -1.95
N ASP A 299 -23.88 -54.88 -2.31
CA ASP A 299 -24.67 -54.13 -1.34
C ASP A 299 -25.86 -54.98 -0.82
N ILE A 300 -25.96 -55.05 0.50
CA ILE A 300 -26.97 -55.81 1.25
C ILE A 300 -27.93 -54.90 2.02
N SER A 301 -27.69 -53.59 2.06
CA SER A 301 -28.30 -52.60 2.98
C SER A 301 -29.82 -52.43 2.88
N HIS A 302 -30.45 -52.82 1.77
CA HIS A 302 -31.90 -52.76 1.52
C HIS A 302 -32.55 -54.14 1.57
N ARG A 303 -31.71 -55.18 1.59
CA ARG A 303 -32.18 -56.53 1.44
C ARG A 303 -32.80 -56.99 2.73
N GLN A 304 -34.10 -57.20 2.69
CA GLN A 304 -34.87 -57.67 3.83
C GLN A 304 -34.48 -59.09 4.21
N ILE A 305 -34.46 -59.43 5.49
CA ILE A 305 -34.18 -60.80 5.95
C ILE A 305 -35.21 -61.82 5.47
N ALA A 306 -36.43 -61.34 5.14
CA ALA A 306 -37.47 -62.12 4.48
C ALA A 306 -37.13 -62.46 3.01
N GLU A 307 -36.10 -61.83 2.43
CA GLU A 307 -35.53 -62.15 1.10
C GLU A 307 -34.52 -63.27 1.18
N PHE A 308 -33.78 -63.40 2.29
CA PHE A 308 -32.84 -64.51 2.49
C PHE A 308 -33.52 -65.74 3.09
N THR A 309 -34.74 -65.59 3.57
CA THR A 309 -35.56 -66.70 4.07
C THR A 309 -36.53 -67.12 2.99
N ALA A 310 -36.52 -68.41 2.64
CA ALA A 310 -37.43 -68.97 1.66
C ALA A 310 -38.89 -68.70 2.05
N ALA A 311 -39.74 -68.47 1.06
CA ALA A 311 -41.14 -68.15 1.29
C ALA A 311 -41.87 -69.22 2.12
N SER A 312 -41.47 -70.49 1.96
CA SER A 312 -41.93 -71.66 2.74
C SER A 312 -41.60 -71.59 4.23
N ALA A 313 -40.56 -70.83 4.60
CA ALA A 313 -40.09 -70.63 5.97
C ALA A 313 -40.45 -69.24 6.54
N ARG A 314 -41.17 -68.38 5.81
CA ARG A 314 -41.54 -67.03 6.27
C ARG A 314 -42.53 -67.01 7.43
N SER A 315 -43.44 -67.98 7.54
CA SER A 315 -44.32 -68.11 8.72
C SER A 315 -43.49 -68.39 9.97
N THR A 316 -42.53 -69.31 9.85
CA THR A 316 -41.55 -69.65 10.90
C THR A 316 -40.68 -68.45 11.26
N LEU A 317 -40.24 -67.67 10.26
CA LEU A 317 -39.50 -66.44 10.50
C LEU A 317 -40.34 -65.39 11.24
N LYS A 318 -41.62 -65.24 10.89
CA LYS A 318 -42.52 -64.30 11.57
C LYS A 318 -42.75 -64.68 13.04
N GLU A 319 -42.89 -65.97 13.32
CA GLU A 319 -42.96 -66.52 14.68
C GLU A 319 -41.64 -66.35 15.44
N ALA A 320 -40.51 -66.54 14.76
CA ALA A 320 -39.18 -66.34 15.30
C ALA A 320 -38.95 -64.87 15.72
N ILE A 321 -39.25 -63.93 14.83
CA ILE A 321 -39.12 -62.49 15.09
C ILE A 321 -40.03 -62.08 16.26
N ALA A 322 -41.28 -62.57 16.32
CA ALA A 322 -42.19 -62.30 17.43
C ALA A 322 -41.66 -62.83 18.77
N THR A 323 -41.06 -64.02 18.78
CA THR A 323 -40.43 -64.62 19.98
C THR A 323 -39.26 -63.77 20.48
N VAL A 324 -38.40 -63.34 19.56
CA VAL A 324 -37.18 -62.58 19.87
C VAL A 324 -37.49 -61.12 20.27
N ALA A 325 -38.59 -60.55 19.76
CA ALA A 325 -39.09 -59.23 20.17
C ALA A 325 -39.54 -59.18 21.63
N SER A 326 -39.92 -60.32 22.23
CA SER A 326 -40.29 -60.43 23.66
C SER A 326 -39.08 -60.61 24.60
N GLY A 327 -37.85 -60.56 24.08
CA GLY A 327 -36.60 -60.68 24.84
C GLY A 327 -36.00 -62.10 24.89
N GLY A 328 -36.54 -63.06 24.11
CA GLY A 328 -36.04 -64.42 24.01
C GLY A 328 -35.06 -64.67 22.85
N VAL A 329 -34.46 -65.87 22.80
CA VAL A 329 -33.66 -66.38 21.66
C VAL A 329 -34.49 -67.43 20.92
N TRP A 330 -34.52 -67.37 19.58
CA TRP A 330 -35.22 -68.37 18.75
C TRP A 330 -34.23 -69.27 18.00
N ASN A 331 -34.55 -70.56 17.89
CA ASN A 331 -33.72 -71.57 17.24
C ASN A 331 -34.59 -72.64 16.54
N GLY A 332 -34.31 -72.97 15.27
CA GLY A 332 -35.02 -74.02 14.53
C GLY A 332 -34.54 -74.21 13.08
N GLU A 333 -35.02 -75.28 12.43
CA GLU A 333 -34.78 -75.51 11.00
C GLU A 333 -35.63 -74.55 10.16
N THR A 334 -34.97 -73.85 9.25
CA THR A 334 -35.59 -72.97 8.27
C THR A 334 -35.00 -73.27 6.90
N THR A 335 -35.42 -72.52 5.91
CA THR A 335 -34.82 -72.61 4.59
C THR A 335 -34.40 -71.22 4.20
N PHE A 336 -33.12 -71.06 3.94
CA PHE A 336 -32.59 -69.87 3.32
C PHE A 336 -32.74 -69.98 1.82
N VAL A 337 -32.73 -68.84 1.16
CA VAL A 337 -32.72 -68.78 -0.28
C VAL A 337 -31.51 -67.95 -0.69
N SER A 338 -30.67 -68.51 -1.55
CA SER A 338 -29.58 -67.73 -2.14
C SER A 338 -30.12 -66.69 -3.12
N ALA A 339 -29.28 -65.75 -3.53
CA ALA A 339 -29.56 -64.80 -4.60
C ALA A 339 -29.75 -65.51 -5.94
N SER A 340 -29.14 -66.69 -6.09
CA SER A 340 -29.42 -67.62 -7.18
C SER A 340 -30.76 -68.36 -7.04
N GLY A 341 -31.57 -68.02 -6.03
CA GLY A 341 -32.89 -68.59 -5.76
C GLY A 341 -32.86 -70.01 -5.20
N LEU A 342 -31.67 -70.54 -4.86
CA LEU A 342 -31.51 -71.89 -4.37
C LEU A 342 -32.02 -71.97 -2.93
N GLU A 343 -33.06 -72.78 -2.69
CA GLU A 343 -33.49 -73.11 -1.34
C GLU A 343 -32.43 -73.96 -0.66
N ILE A 344 -31.73 -73.33 0.28
CA ILE A 344 -30.69 -73.89 1.12
C ILE A 344 -31.36 -74.18 2.46
N PRO A 345 -31.69 -75.44 2.78
CA PRO A 345 -32.19 -75.74 4.11
C PRO A 345 -31.08 -75.41 5.12
N VAL A 346 -31.43 -74.70 6.19
CA VAL A 346 -30.48 -74.27 7.22
C VAL A 346 -31.04 -74.55 8.62
N ASN A 347 -30.15 -74.67 9.59
CA ASN A 347 -30.52 -74.59 11.01
C ASN A 347 -30.13 -73.20 11.55
N GLN A 348 -31.08 -72.44 12.07
CA GLN A 348 -30.93 -71.00 12.30
C GLN A 348 -31.21 -70.60 13.77
N VAL A 349 -30.35 -69.72 14.32
CA VAL A 349 -30.51 -69.04 15.63
C VAL A 349 -30.69 -67.53 15.40
N ILE A 350 -31.64 -66.90 16.10
CA ILE A 350 -31.97 -65.46 16.01
C ILE A 350 -32.00 -64.82 17.40
N ILE A 351 -31.35 -63.66 17.57
CA ILE A 351 -31.15 -62.95 18.85
C ILE A 351 -31.42 -61.44 18.66
N SER A 352 -32.10 -60.79 19.60
CA SER A 352 -32.28 -59.33 19.67
C SER A 352 -31.24 -58.66 20.56
N HIS A 353 -30.82 -57.45 20.18
CA HIS A 353 -29.90 -56.60 20.96
C HIS A 353 -30.58 -55.28 21.33
N SER A 354 -30.40 -54.81 22.57
CA SER A 354 -30.98 -53.55 23.08
C SER A 354 -29.91 -52.49 23.33
N ALA A 355 -30.21 -51.23 22.99
CA ALA A 355 -29.32 -50.10 23.26
C ALA A 355 -29.82 -49.34 24.49
N SER A 356 -29.11 -49.47 25.62
CA SER A 356 -29.39 -48.78 26.88
C SER A 356 -30.82 -48.93 27.42
N GLY A 357 -31.05 -50.01 28.18
CA GLY A 357 -32.02 -50.06 29.27
C GLY A 357 -33.47 -50.47 28.96
N ASP A 358 -34.03 -50.24 27.77
CA ASP A 358 -35.40 -50.74 27.45
C ASP A 358 -35.85 -50.64 25.97
N LYS A 359 -34.96 -50.34 25.01
CA LYS A 359 -35.30 -50.31 23.58
C LYS A 359 -34.43 -51.26 22.75
N LEU A 360 -35.09 -52.18 22.02
CA LEU A 360 -34.48 -52.99 20.97
C LEU A 360 -33.82 -52.08 19.91
N ALA A 361 -32.64 -52.48 19.43
CA ALA A 361 -31.85 -51.70 18.46
C ALA A 361 -31.63 -52.45 17.13
N TYR A 362 -31.34 -53.75 17.16
CA TYR A 362 -31.17 -54.59 15.95
C TYR A 362 -31.28 -56.08 16.27
N ILE A 363 -31.36 -56.92 15.24
CA ILE A 363 -31.47 -58.39 15.36
C ILE A 363 -30.28 -59.03 14.64
N SER A 364 -29.65 -60.03 15.27
CA SER A 364 -28.57 -60.82 14.67
C SER A 364 -28.98 -62.28 14.50
N THR A 365 -28.48 -62.95 13.47
CA THR A 365 -28.71 -64.38 13.20
C THR A 365 -27.42 -65.11 12.87
N ILE A 366 -27.36 -66.37 13.29
CA ILE A 366 -26.34 -67.33 12.84
C ILE A 366 -27.07 -68.55 12.26
N ALA A 367 -26.70 -68.99 11.05
CA ALA A 367 -27.35 -70.10 10.36
C ALA A 367 -26.34 -71.05 9.70
N ARG A 368 -26.63 -72.36 9.75
CA ARG A 368 -25.77 -73.42 9.21
C ARG A 368 -26.47 -74.21 8.11
N ASP A 369 -25.82 -74.36 6.95
CA ASP A 369 -26.32 -75.08 5.76
C ASP A 369 -26.41 -76.60 5.97
N ILE A 370 -27.55 -77.19 5.59
CA ILE A 370 -27.84 -78.64 5.61
C ILE A 370 -28.21 -79.22 4.22
N SER A 371 -27.91 -78.54 3.11
CA SER A 371 -28.25 -78.87 1.70
C SER A 371 -27.75 -80.24 1.21
N HIS A 372 -26.56 -80.67 1.65
CA HIS A 372 -26.02 -81.99 1.34
C HIS A 372 -26.95 -83.12 1.82
N ARG A 373 -27.78 -82.84 2.84
CA ARG A 373 -28.81 -83.76 3.32
C ARG A 373 -30.04 -83.85 2.40
N LYS A 374 -30.31 -82.85 1.52
CA LYS A 374 -31.53 -82.76 0.67
C LYS A 374 -31.32 -82.99 -0.84
N GLN A 375 -30.16 -82.67 -1.41
CA GLN A 375 -29.89 -82.82 -2.85
C GLN A 375 -29.86 -84.29 -3.35
N ALA A 376 -29.62 -85.25 -2.46
CA ALA A 376 -29.69 -86.67 -2.79
C ALA A 376 -31.10 -87.13 -3.24
N GLU A 377 -32.15 -86.39 -2.91
CA GLU A 377 -33.55 -86.76 -3.20
C GLU A 377 -34.13 -86.09 -4.47
N GLN A 378 -33.55 -85.00 -4.99
CA GLN A 378 -34.17 -84.13 -6.02
C GLN A 378 -33.58 -84.23 -7.44
N ALA A 379 -32.40 -84.85 -7.61
CA ALA A 379 -31.67 -84.92 -8.88
C ALA A 379 -32.44 -85.62 -10.03
N LEU A 380 -33.44 -86.45 -9.70
CA LEU A 380 -34.23 -87.22 -10.65
C LEU A 380 -35.25 -86.37 -11.45
N GLN A 381 -35.61 -85.17 -10.97
CA GLN A 381 -36.77 -84.40 -11.49
C GLN A 381 -36.38 -83.15 -12.33
N LEU A 382 -35.13 -82.68 -12.23
CA LEU A 382 -34.66 -81.39 -12.76
C LEU A 382 -34.25 -81.40 -14.26
N SER A 383 -34.00 -82.56 -14.88
CA SER A 383 -33.53 -82.62 -16.28
C SER A 383 -34.59 -82.20 -17.30
N GLN A 384 -35.88 -82.37 -17.00
CA GLN A 384 -36.98 -82.03 -17.93
C GLN A 384 -37.31 -80.53 -17.95
N ALA A 385 -37.24 -79.84 -16.80
CA ALA A 385 -37.53 -78.41 -16.69
C ALA A 385 -36.42 -77.51 -17.29
N ARG A 386 -35.17 -78.00 -17.31
CA ARG A 386 -33.99 -77.23 -17.74
C ARG A 386 -34.02 -76.82 -19.22
N PHE A 387 -34.67 -77.61 -20.10
CA PHE A 387 -34.69 -77.34 -21.54
C PHE A 387 -35.76 -76.29 -21.93
N ALA A 388 -36.91 -76.28 -21.26
CA ALA A 388 -37.95 -75.28 -21.48
C ALA A 388 -37.50 -73.88 -21.03
N GLY A 389 -36.84 -73.78 -19.86
CA GLY A 389 -36.36 -72.50 -19.33
C GLY A 389 -35.28 -71.81 -20.17
N ILE A 390 -34.42 -72.55 -20.88
CA ILE A 390 -33.36 -71.95 -21.70
C ILE A 390 -33.92 -71.16 -22.89
N VAL A 391 -35.01 -71.64 -23.52
CA VAL A 391 -35.63 -70.95 -24.65
C VAL A 391 -36.45 -69.75 -24.18
N GLU A 392 -37.12 -69.88 -23.04
CA GLU A 392 -38.03 -68.88 -22.51
C GLU A 392 -37.30 -67.63 -21.98
N ILE A 393 -36.14 -67.80 -21.34
CA ILE A 393 -35.38 -66.72 -20.66
C ILE A 393 -34.30 -66.09 -21.57
N ALA A 394 -34.18 -66.51 -22.83
CA ALA A 394 -33.19 -65.92 -23.73
C ALA A 394 -33.54 -64.44 -24.03
N ASP A 395 -32.58 -63.54 -23.81
CA ASP A 395 -32.73 -62.09 -24.03
C ASP A 395 -32.89 -61.73 -25.51
N ASP A 396 -32.33 -62.53 -26.40
CA ASP A 396 -32.60 -62.41 -27.82
C ASP A 396 -34.04 -62.90 -28.12
N ALA A 397 -34.74 -62.19 -29.00
CA ALA A 397 -36.08 -62.56 -29.42
C ALA A 397 -36.04 -63.84 -30.26
N ILE A 398 -36.49 -64.96 -29.70
CA ILE A 398 -36.62 -66.24 -30.39
C ILE A 398 -38.08 -66.42 -30.81
N ILE A 399 -38.28 -66.41 -32.12
CA ILE A 399 -39.60 -66.51 -32.75
C ILE A 399 -39.58 -67.72 -33.67
N SER A 400 -40.45 -68.69 -33.45
CA SER A 400 -40.67 -69.78 -34.42
C SER A 400 -42.00 -69.62 -35.13
N VAL A 401 -42.03 -69.91 -36.43
CA VAL A 401 -43.22 -69.88 -37.27
C VAL A 401 -43.42 -71.21 -38.00
N GLY A 402 -44.69 -71.59 -38.17
CA GLY A 402 -45.09 -72.75 -38.96
C GLY A 402 -45.01 -72.50 -40.47
N ALA A 403 -45.27 -73.54 -41.27
CA ALA A 403 -45.26 -73.46 -42.73
C ALA A 403 -46.31 -72.48 -43.32
N ASP A 404 -47.35 -72.15 -42.55
CA ASP A 404 -48.39 -71.16 -42.87
C ASP A 404 -48.01 -69.72 -42.45
N GLN A 405 -46.77 -69.51 -42.00
CA GLN A 405 -46.22 -68.22 -41.53
C GLN A 405 -46.90 -67.65 -40.29
N LYS A 406 -47.58 -68.50 -39.51
CA LYS A 406 -48.09 -68.13 -38.18
C LYS A 406 -47.05 -68.41 -37.11
N ILE A 407 -46.97 -67.52 -36.13
CA ILE A 407 -46.06 -67.66 -34.98
C ILE A 407 -46.55 -68.82 -34.12
N ILE A 408 -45.66 -69.76 -33.83
CA ILE A 408 -45.91 -70.94 -32.99
C ILE A 408 -45.15 -70.88 -31.67
N LEU A 409 -44.03 -70.14 -31.64
CA LEU A 409 -43.23 -69.94 -30.45
C LEU A 409 -42.80 -68.48 -30.42
N PHE A 410 -43.01 -67.86 -29.28
CA PHE A 410 -42.65 -66.47 -29.03
C PHE A 410 -42.13 -66.43 -27.60
N ASN A 411 -40.80 -66.37 -27.44
CA ASN A 411 -40.19 -66.40 -26.11
C ASN A 411 -40.30 -65.05 -25.39
N GLN A 412 -39.89 -65.00 -24.12
CA GLN A 412 -39.99 -63.77 -23.32
C GLN A 412 -39.13 -62.63 -23.90
N GLY A 413 -37.96 -62.94 -24.46
CA GLY A 413 -37.15 -61.95 -25.18
C GLY A 413 -37.89 -61.31 -26.35
N ALA A 414 -38.68 -62.09 -27.10
CA ALA A 414 -39.51 -61.57 -28.18
C ALA A 414 -40.68 -60.72 -27.66
N GLU A 415 -41.28 -61.07 -26.52
CA GLU A 415 -42.31 -60.24 -25.88
C GLU A 415 -41.77 -58.88 -25.43
N GLN A 416 -40.58 -58.87 -24.82
CA GLN A 416 -39.94 -57.65 -24.33
C GLN A 416 -39.49 -56.75 -25.48
N ILE A 417 -38.87 -57.32 -26.51
CA ILE A 417 -38.36 -56.56 -27.65
C ILE A 417 -39.52 -56.03 -28.52
N PHE A 418 -40.54 -56.83 -28.83
CA PHE A 418 -41.60 -56.37 -29.73
C PHE A 418 -42.82 -55.76 -29.01
N GLY A 419 -42.95 -55.92 -27.69
CA GLY A 419 -44.04 -55.38 -26.88
C GLY A 419 -45.39 -56.11 -27.04
N TRP A 420 -45.41 -57.23 -27.77
CA TRP A 420 -46.55 -58.13 -27.90
C TRP A 420 -46.41 -59.29 -26.94
N THR A 421 -47.48 -59.73 -26.29
CA THR A 421 -47.41 -60.95 -25.50
C THR A 421 -47.44 -62.18 -26.41
N ALA A 422 -46.87 -63.29 -25.97
CA ALA A 422 -46.86 -64.57 -26.65
C ALA A 422 -48.30 -65.05 -26.88
N ALA A 423 -49.22 -64.80 -25.95
CA ALA A 423 -50.63 -65.10 -26.12
C ALA A 423 -51.31 -64.28 -27.25
N GLU A 424 -50.85 -63.05 -27.49
CA GLU A 424 -51.36 -62.19 -28.57
C GLU A 424 -50.66 -62.47 -29.90
N ALA A 425 -49.38 -62.84 -29.87
CA ALA A 425 -48.55 -63.06 -31.05
C ALA A 425 -48.65 -64.48 -31.62
N ILE A 426 -48.76 -65.50 -30.76
CA ILE A 426 -48.88 -66.91 -31.18
C ILE A 426 -50.21 -67.10 -31.91
N GLY A 427 -50.15 -67.72 -33.09
CA GLY A 427 -51.27 -67.89 -34.01
C GLY A 427 -51.51 -66.71 -34.94
N GLN A 428 -50.85 -65.56 -34.74
CA GLN A 428 -50.88 -64.42 -35.66
C GLN A 428 -49.80 -64.54 -36.74
N SER A 429 -49.97 -63.79 -37.82
CA SER A 429 -48.98 -63.73 -38.91
C SER A 429 -47.73 -62.96 -38.48
N LEU A 430 -46.56 -63.46 -38.91
CA LEU A 430 -45.26 -62.81 -38.67
C LEU A 430 -45.20 -61.34 -39.17
N ASN A 431 -46.07 -60.96 -40.11
CA ASN A 431 -46.16 -59.59 -40.64
C ASN A 431 -46.45 -58.53 -39.57
N LEU A 432 -47.01 -58.91 -38.42
CA LEU A 432 -47.27 -58.03 -37.28
C LEU A 432 -46.01 -57.32 -36.77
N LEU A 433 -44.85 -57.95 -36.95
CA LEU A 433 -43.57 -57.52 -36.36
C LEU A 433 -42.67 -56.78 -37.36
N LEU A 434 -43.16 -56.57 -38.58
CA LEU A 434 -42.43 -55.95 -39.68
C LEU A 434 -43.03 -54.57 -40.02
N PRO A 435 -42.21 -53.57 -40.35
CA PRO A 435 -42.69 -52.32 -40.93
C PRO A 435 -43.48 -52.53 -42.22
N GLU A 436 -44.55 -51.77 -42.44
CA GLU A 436 -45.48 -51.96 -43.58
C GLU A 436 -44.77 -51.93 -44.95
N ALA A 437 -43.71 -51.12 -45.08
CA ALA A 437 -42.89 -51.05 -46.30
C ALA A 437 -42.14 -52.36 -46.63
N PHE A 438 -41.92 -53.24 -45.65
CA PHE A 438 -41.12 -54.47 -45.79
C PHE A 438 -41.97 -55.75 -45.88
N VAL A 439 -43.27 -55.69 -45.57
CA VAL A 439 -44.20 -56.84 -45.57
C VAL A 439 -44.31 -57.48 -46.97
N ALA A 440 -44.41 -56.66 -48.04
CA ALA A 440 -44.53 -57.15 -49.41
C ALA A 440 -43.26 -57.88 -49.91
N THR A 441 -42.08 -57.39 -49.52
CA THR A 441 -40.79 -57.99 -49.87
C THR A 441 -40.51 -59.27 -49.08
N HIS A 442 -40.95 -59.34 -47.81
CA HIS A 442 -40.80 -60.51 -46.95
C HIS A 442 -41.61 -61.72 -47.46
N SER A 443 -42.85 -61.48 -47.88
CA SER A 443 -43.77 -62.51 -48.40
C SER A 443 -43.20 -63.25 -49.63
N HIS A 444 -42.50 -62.53 -50.50
CA HIS A 444 -41.82 -63.07 -51.69
C HIS A 444 -40.53 -63.85 -51.35
N LEU A 445 -39.87 -63.55 -50.23
CA LEU A 445 -38.66 -64.24 -49.79
C LEU A 445 -38.99 -65.58 -49.13
N VAL A 446 -40.01 -65.66 -48.29
CA VAL A 446 -40.43 -66.90 -47.61
C VAL A 446 -40.91 -67.97 -48.59
N SER A 447 -41.64 -67.57 -49.64
CA SER A 447 -42.07 -68.50 -50.72
C SER A 447 -40.89 -69.04 -51.54
N ASN A 448 -39.87 -68.22 -51.82
CA ASN A 448 -38.63 -68.66 -52.49
C ASN A 448 -37.72 -69.52 -51.60
N PHE A 449 -37.76 -69.37 -50.28
CA PHE A 449 -37.03 -70.23 -49.32
C PHE A 449 -37.59 -71.67 -49.25
N GLY A 450 -38.85 -71.89 -49.66
CA GLY A 450 -39.50 -73.20 -49.66
C GLY A 450 -38.98 -74.18 -50.73
N GLY A 451 -38.36 -73.68 -51.79
CA GLY A 451 -38.06 -74.48 -53.00
C GLY A 451 -36.66 -75.07 -53.13
N GLY A 452 -35.65 -74.59 -52.40
CA GLY A 452 -34.31 -75.15 -52.57
C GLY A 452 -33.21 -74.46 -51.78
N LEU A 453 -32.74 -75.13 -50.71
CA LEU A 453 -31.36 -75.20 -50.22
C LEU A 453 -31.38 -75.89 -48.83
N LYS A 454 -30.66 -77.01 -48.70
CA LYS A 454 -30.57 -77.85 -47.48
C LYS A 454 -29.58 -77.34 -46.42
N GLN A 455 -29.15 -76.08 -46.45
CA GLN A 455 -28.17 -75.55 -45.48
C GLN A 455 -28.62 -74.23 -44.87
N ALA A 456 -28.65 -74.20 -43.54
CA ALA A 456 -28.78 -73.00 -42.73
C ALA A 456 -27.74 -71.96 -43.18
N ARG A 457 -28.15 -70.70 -43.39
CA ARG A 457 -27.19 -69.60 -43.61
C ARG A 457 -26.29 -69.52 -42.36
N LYS A 458 -24.99 -69.74 -42.54
CA LYS A 458 -23.99 -69.48 -41.49
C LYS A 458 -23.99 -68.00 -41.09
N MET A 459 -23.74 -67.79 -39.80
CA MET A 459 -23.77 -66.57 -38.96
C MET A 459 -22.93 -65.34 -39.40
N GLY A 460 -22.57 -65.20 -40.69
CA GLY A 460 -21.55 -64.24 -41.16
C GLY A 460 -21.98 -63.12 -42.09
N ASN A 461 -23.19 -63.15 -42.68
CA ASN A 461 -23.70 -62.05 -43.54
C ASN A 461 -24.94 -61.43 -42.89
N ARG A 462 -24.71 -60.62 -41.85
CA ARG A 462 -25.73 -59.86 -41.15
C ARG A 462 -26.25 -58.75 -42.07
N LYS A 463 -27.48 -58.86 -42.54
CA LYS A 463 -28.21 -57.71 -43.09
C LYS A 463 -29.08 -57.16 -41.98
N GLU A 464 -28.87 -55.89 -41.65
CA GLU A 464 -29.68 -55.16 -40.70
C GLU A 464 -31.13 -55.16 -41.18
N ILE A 465 -32.05 -55.52 -40.29
CA ILE A 465 -33.48 -55.46 -40.54
C ILE A 465 -34.13 -54.54 -39.50
N LEU A 466 -35.26 -53.94 -39.88
CA LEU A 466 -36.05 -53.12 -38.98
C LEU A 466 -37.19 -53.95 -38.41
N GLY A 467 -37.25 -54.00 -37.08
CA GLY A 467 -38.41 -54.52 -36.34
C GLY A 467 -39.36 -53.39 -36.00
N ARG A 468 -40.66 -53.70 -35.94
CA ARG A 468 -41.69 -52.76 -35.48
C ARG A 468 -42.29 -53.24 -34.16
N ARG A 469 -42.23 -52.41 -33.13
CA ARG A 469 -42.85 -52.69 -31.83
C ARG A 469 -44.35 -52.44 -31.87
N ARG A 470 -45.07 -52.95 -30.87
CA ARG A 470 -46.52 -52.78 -30.69
C ARG A 470 -46.97 -51.31 -30.67
N ASP A 471 -46.18 -50.43 -30.10
CA ASP A 471 -46.45 -48.97 -30.04
C ASP A 471 -46.21 -48.25 -31.38
N GLY A 472 -45.76 -48.98 -32.40
CA GLY A 472 -45.48 -48.48 -33.73
C GLY A 472 -44.05 -47.98 -33.93
N THR A 473 -43.20 -47.98 -32.89
CA THR A 473 -41.80 -47.56 -33.02
C THR A 473 -40.98 -48.60 -33.79
N GLU A 474 -40.12 -48.11 -34.68
CA GLU A 474 -39.20 -48.96 -35.44
C GLU A 474 -37.83 -48.98 -34.76
N PHE A 475 -37.19 -50.14 -34.71
CA PHE A 475 -35.86 -50.31 -34.12
C PHE A 475 -34.96 -51.18 -35.01
N PRO A 476 -33.65 -50.91 -35.05
CA PRO A 476 -32.70 -51.72 -35.79
C PRO A 476 -32.42 -53.03 -35.07
N ALA A 477 -32.49 -54.15 -35.79
CA ALA A 477 -32.24 -55.49 -35.26
C ALA A 477 -31.35 -56.32 -36.19
N GLU A 478 -30.50 -57.15 -35.59
CA GLU A 478 -29.79 -58.21 -36.30
C GLU A 478 -30.57 -59.53 -36.16
N ALA A 479 -30.80 -60.25 -37.27
CA ALA A 479 -31.59 -61.48 -37.27
C ALA A 479 -30.87 -62.68 -37.90
N SER A 480 -31.04 -63.85 -37.29
CA SER A 480 -30.58 -65.15 -37.80
C SER A 480 -31.77 -66.11 -37.92
N ILE A 481 -31.98 -66.74 -39.08
CA ILE A 481 -33.15 -67.59 -39.35
C ILE A 481 -32.69 -69.02 -39.70
N SER A 482 -33.22 -70.00 -38.98
CA SER A 482 -32.95 -71.43 -39.15
C SER A 482 -34.24 -72.22 -39.46
N LYS A 483 -34.12 -73.39 -40.08
CA LYS A 483 -35.23 -74.29 -40.42
C LYS A 483 -35.02 -75.63 -39.72
N LEU A 484 -36.01 -76.12 -39.00
CA LEU A 484 -36.01 -77.39 -38.27
C LEU A 484 -37.16 -78.28 -38.76
N GLU A 485 -36.94 -79.59 -38.82
CA GLU A 485 -37.96 -80.59 -39.19
C GLU A 485 -38.08 -81.62 -38.06
N VAL A 486 -39.24 -81.65 -37.40
CA VAL A 486 -39.50 -82.53 -36.24
C VAL A 486 -40.81 -83.27 -36.50
N ALA A 487 -40.75 -84.60 -36.45
CA ALA A 487 -41.91 -85.49 -36.65
C ALA A 487 -42.74 -85.24 -37.94
N GLY A 488 -42.12 -84.71 -39.01
CA GLY A 488 -42.76 -84.46 -40.31
C GLY A 488 -43.28 -83.03 -40.52
N GLU A 489 -43.15 -82.13 -39.54
CA GLU A 489 -43.53 -80.72 -39.66
C GLU A 489 -42.32 -79.80 -39.79
N ILE A 490 -42.44 -78.78 -40.65
CA ILE A 490 -41.40 -77.78 -40.91
C ILE A 490 -41.65 -76.55 -40.06
N ILE A 491 -40.64 -76.17 -39.27
CA ILE A 491 -40.64 -74.99 -38.41
C ILE A 491 -39.47 -74.09 -38.80
N PHE A 492 -39.71 -72.78 -38.91
CA PHE A 492 -38.65 -71.79 -39.06
C PHE A 492 -38.46 -71.05 -37.75
N THR A 493 -37.23 -70.95 -37.25
CA THR A 493 -36.91 -70.24 -36.01
C THR A 493 -35.96 -69.09 -36.31
N ALA A 494 -36.41 -67.87 -36.02
CA ALA A 494 -35.63 -66.65 -36.07
C ALA A 494 -35.16 -66.25 -34.66
N ILE A 495 -33.91 -65.83 -34.55
CA ILE A 495 -33.34 -65.22 -33.35
C ILE A 495 -32.97 -63.78 -33.71
N LEU A 496 -33.53 -62.79 -33.00
CA LEU A 496 -33.31 -61.37 -33.25
C LEU A 496 -32.71 -60.67 -32.02
N ARG A 497 -31.72 -59.79 -32.24
CA ARG A 497 -31.09 -59.00 -31.20
C ARG A 497 -31.23 -57.50 -31.49
N ASP A 498 -31.69 -56.75 -30.49
CA ASP A 498 -31.75 -55.29 -30.49
C ASP A 498 -30.36 -54.71 -30.15
N VAL A 499 -29.85 -53.80 -30.98
CA VAL A 499 -28.49 -53.23 -30.85
C VAL A 499 -28.46 -51.79 -30.33
N THR A 500 -29.57 -51.28 -29.79
CA THR A 500 -29.71 -49.88 -29.35
C THR A 500 -28.69 -49.48 -28.27
N ALA A 501 -28.47 -50.29 -27.23
CA ALA A 501 -27.55 -49.96 -26.12
C ALA A 501 -26.06 -49.91 -26.53
N SER A 502 -25.67 -50.68 -27.56
CA SER A 502 -24.30 -50.63 -28.09
C SER A 502 -23.99 -49.29 -28.75
N ARG A 503 -25.01 -48.61 -29.31
CA ARG A 503 -24.86 -47.27 -29.87
C ARG A 503 -24.67 -46.20 -28.80
N GLU A 504 -25.38 -46.29 -27.69
CA GLU A 504 -25.31 -45.30 -26.61
C GLU A 504 -23.93 -45.30 -25.94
N ALA A 505 -23.28 -46.47 -25.81
CA ALA A 505 -21.93 -46.59 -25.27
C ALA A 505 -20.85 -45.98 -26.20
N GLU A 506 -20.95 -46.21 -27.51
CA GLU A 506 -20.07 -45.55 -28.50
C GLU A 506 -20.28 -44.03 -28.49
N GLU A 507 -21.52 -43.57 -28.32
CA GLU A 507 -21.85 -42.14 -28.26
C GLU A 507 -21.34 -41.46 -26.99
N LEU A 508 -21.36 -42.15 -25.84
CA LEU A 508 -20.77 -41.67 -24.57
C LEU A 508 -19.24 -41.51 -24.66
N VAL A 509 -18.54 -42.45 -25.29
CA VAL A 509 -17.10 -42.34 -25.53
C VAL A 509 -16.81 -41.16 -26.48
N ARG A 510 -17.60 -41.01 -27.56
CA ARG A 510 -17.50 -39.86 -28.47
C ARG A 510 -17.71 -38.53 -27.74
N LEU A 511 -18.73 -38.42 -26.89
CA LEU A 511 -19.04 -37.23 -26.08
C LEU A 511 -17.95 -36.91 -25.06
N SER A 512 -17.34 -37.92 -24.43
CA SER A 512 -16.21 -37.70 -23.53
C SER A 512 -14.97 -37.22 -24.30
N GLU A 513 -14.67 -37.79 -25.46
CA GLU A 513 -13.56 -37.35 -26.33
C GLU A 513 -13.78 -35.91 -26.82
N GLU A 514 -15.00 -35.60 -27.29
CA GLU A 514 -15.40 -34.24 -27.68
C GLU A 514 -15.25 -33.26 -26.52
N ARG A 515 -15.65 -33.63 -25.29
CA ARG A 515 -15.49 -32.80 -24.09
C ARG A 515 -14.02 -32.53 -23.76
N TYR A 516 -13.14 -33.54 -23.81
CA TYR A 516 -11.70 -33.34 -23.61
C TYR A 516 -11.08 -32.47 -24.71
N ARG A 517 -11.46 -32.69 -25.97
CA ARG A 517 -11.04 -31.85 -27.10
C ARG A 517 -11.51 -30.40 -26.94
N SER A 518 -12.75 -30.16 -26.54
CA SER A 518 -13.28 -28.83 -26.28
C SER A 518 -12.64 -28.15 -25.08
N LEU A 519 -12.34 -28.88 -23.99
CA LEU A 519 -11.60 -28.34 -22.85
C LEU A 519 -10.17 -27.96 -23.23
N ALA A 520 -9.49 -28.79 -24.02
CA ALA A 520 -8.17 -28.47 -24.56
C ALA A 520 -8.23 -27.20 -25.44
N ILE A 521 -9.21 -27.10 -26.35
CA ILE A 521 -9.41 -25.89 -27.19
C ILE A 521 -9.77 -24.65 -26.34
N ALA A 522 -10.58 -24.81 -25.30
CA ALA A 522 -11.06 -23.68 -24.48
C ALA A 522 -10.01 -23.18 -23.47
N THR A 523 -9.06 -24.03 -23.07
CA THR A 523 -8.03 -23.70 -22.06
C THR A 523 -6.66 -23.41 -22.68
N ALA A 524 -6.37 -23.97 -23.86
CA ALA A 524 -5.08 -23.83 -24.50
C ALA A 524 -5.14 -22.81 -25.65
N GLN A 525 -4.31 -21.79 -25.51
CA GLN A 525 -3.55 -21.29 -26.64
C GLN A 525 -2.55 -22.44 -27.00
N MET A 526 -2.58 -22.93 -28.24
CA MET A 526 -1.73 -23.98 -28.83
C MET A 526 -1.43 -25.25 -28.00
N VAL A 527 -2.04 -26.39 -28.38
CA VAL A 527 -1.64 -27.72 -27.88
C VAL A 527 -0.72 -28.40 -28.88
N TRP A 528 0.29 -29.11 -28.38
CA TRP A 528 1.20 -29.88 -29.22
C TRP A 528 1.59 -31.22 -28.58
N THR A 529 1.97 -32.17 -29.43
CA THR A 529 2.40 -33.52 -29.05
C THR A 529 3.72 -33.90 -29.73
N THR A 530 4.54 -34.71 -29.07
CA THR A 530 5.74 -35.30 -29.67
C THR A 530 5.87 -36.76 -29.30
N ASN A 531 6.67 -37.53 -30.05
CA ASN A 531 7.00 -38.91 -29.68
C ASN A 531 7.82 -39.00 -28.37
N ALA A 532 8.12 -40.23 -27.96
CA ALA A 532 8.91 -40.54 -26.75
C ALA A 532 10.28 -39.82 -26.69
N SER A 533 10.91 -39.58 -27.85
CA SER A 533 12.21 -38.90 -27.98
C SER A 533 12.10 -37.38 -28.02
N GLY A 534 10.88 -36.83 -27.96
CA GLY A 534 10.65 -35.39 -27.99
C GLY A 534 10.63 -34.78 -29.39
N LEU A 535 10.48 -35.58 -30.46
CA LEU A 535 10.40 -35.10 -31.84
C LEU A 535 8.95 -35.03 -32.33
N PHE A 536 8.64 -34.01 -33.12
CA PHE A 536 7.35 -33.87 -33.79
C PHE A 536 7.21 -34.92 -34.89
N ASP A 537 6.41 -35.97 -34.64
CA ASP A 537 6.16 -37.07 -35.58
C ASP A 537 4.76 -37.00 -36.22
N LYS A 538 3.90 -36.12 -35.71
CA LYS A 538 2.53 -35.88 -36.18
C LYS A 538 2.31 -34.39 -36.48
N PRO A 539 1.45 -34.03 -37.45
CA PRO A 539 1.12 -32.64 -37.73
C PRO A 539 0.54 -31.94 -36.50
N GLN A 540 1.00 -30.72 -36.23
CA GLN A 540 0.53 -29.89 -35.11
C GLN A 540 -0.27 -28.70 -35.68
N PRO A 541 -1.62 -28.79 -35.76
CA PRO A 541 -2.43 -27.81 -36.46
C PRO A 541 -2.31 -26.41 -35.88
N ASP A 542 -2.34 -26.28 -34.55
CA ASP A 542 -2.28 -24.97 -33.88
C ASP A 542 -0.90 -24.32 -34.03
N TRP A 543 0.18 -25.11 -33.91
CA TRP A 543 1.54 -24.64 -34.14
C TRP A 543 1.74 -24.18 -35.59
N THR A 544 1.22 -24.94 -36.56
CA THR A 544 1.26 -24.60 -37.99
C THR A 544 0.47 -23.33 -38.25
N ALA A 545 -0.72 -23.19 -37.66
CA ALA A 545 -1.57 -22.01 -37.82
C ALA A 545 -0.92 -20.74 -37.25
N TYR A 546 -0.20 -20.85 -36.14
CA TYR A 546 0.47 -19.71 -35.50
C TYR A 546 1.82 -19.36 -36.15
N THR A 547 2.71 -20.33 -36.32
CA THR A 547 4.10 -20.11 -36.79
C THR A 547 4.25 -20.14 -38.31
N GLY A 548 3.32 -20.79 -39.02
CA GLY A 548 3.40 -21.05 -40.46
C GLY A 548 4.32 -22.23 -40.85
N MET A 549 5.05 -22.82 -39.90
CA MET A 549 5.96 -23.95 -40.17
C MET A 549 5.16 -25.23 -40.46
N ARG A 550 5.63 -26.07 -41.39
CA ARG A 550 5.03 -27.38 -41.67
C ARG A 550 5.75 -28.50 -40.94
N LEU A 551 5.12 -29.66 -40.77
CA LEU A 551 5.70 -30.81 -40.06
C LEU A 551 7.11 -31.19 -40.55
N GLU A 552 7.32 -31.15 -41.87
CA GLU A 552 8.62 -31.44 -42.51
C GLU A 552 9.75 -30.52 -42.05
N GLU A 553 9.42 -29.29 -41.63
CA GLU A 553 10.35 -28.29 -41.11
C GLU A 553 10.45 -28.34 -39.57
N MET A 554 9.44 -28.89 -38.89
CA MET A 554 9.39 -28.92 -37.42
C MET A 554 10.31 -29.97 -36.80
N THR A 555 10.44 -31.14 -37.45
CA THR A 555 11.11 -32.32 -36.88
C THR A 555 12.53 -32.01 -36.41
N ASP A 556 13.28 -31.20 -37.17
CA ASP A 556 14.65 -30.83 -36.85
C ASP A 556 14.83 -29.33 -36.48
N ASN A 557 13.87 -28.46 -36.80
CA ASN A 557 14.05 -27.00 -36.71
C ASN A 557 12.95 -26.24 -35.94
N TRP A 558 12.12 -26.88 -35.11
CA TRP A 558 11.08 -26.17 -34.32
C TRP A 558 11.62 -24.98 -33.48
N ILE A 559 12.87 -25.07 -33.02
CA ILE A 559 13.54 -24.02 -32.24
C ILE A 559 13.79 -22.73 -33.04
N GLU A 560 13.75 -22.79 -34.39
CA GLU A 560 13.91 -21.61 -35.23
C GLU A 560 12.75 -20.61 -35.09
N ALA A 561 11.56 -21.09 -34.71
CA ALA A 561 10.43 -20.23 -34.38
C ALA A 561 10.62 -19.47 -33.06
N VAL A 562 11.53 -19.93 -32.19
CA VAL A 562 11.85 -19.26 -30.92
C VAL A 562 12.86 -18.12 -31.16
N HIS A 563 12.64 -17.00 -30.48
CA HIS A 563 13.50 -15.82 -30.58
C HIS A 563 14.97 -16.16 -30.29
N PRO A 564 15.95 -15.66 -31.06
CA PRO A 564 17.36 -16.08 -30.96
C PRO A 564 17.94 -16.04 -29.54
N GLU A 565 17.62 -15.01 -28.75
CA GLU A 565 18.09 -14.87 -27.36
C GLU A 565 17.51 -15.92 -26.40
N ASP A 566 16.36 -16.51 -26.72
CA ASP A 566 15.65 -17.44 -25.84
C ASP A 566 15.96 -18.92 -26.17
N ARG A 567 16.65 -19.18 -27.31
CA ARG A 567 16.89 -20.53 -27.85
C ARG A 567 17.72 -21.40 -26.91
N ASP A 568 18.86 -20.90 -26.45
CA ASP A 568 19.78 -21.69 -25.60
C ASP A 568 19.10 -22.13 -24.30
N ARG A 569 18.36 -21.22 -23.67
CA ARG A 569 17.58 -21.53 -22.46
C ARG A 569 16.48 -22.55 -22.73
N THR A 570 15.77 -22.39 -23.84
CA THR A 570 14.67 -23.28 -24.25
C THR A 570 15.19 -24.70 -24.52
N ILE A 571 16.29 -24.83 -25.26
CA ILE A 571 16.93 -26.12 -25.54
C ILE A 571 17.38 -26.78 -24.24
N GLN A 572 18.09 -26.07 -23.36
CA GLN A 572 18.58 -26.64 -22.10
C GLN A 572 17.44 -27.13 -21.20
N ALA A 573 16.35 -26.36 -21.10
CA ALA A 573 15.17 -26.75 -20.35
C ALA A 573 14.50 -28.00 -20.95
N TRP A 574 14.43 -28.08 -22.28
CA TRP A 574 13.85 -29.22 -22.99
C TRP A 574 14.68 -30.49 -22.81
N THR A 575 16.00 -30.42 -23.06
CA THR A 575 16.92 -31.55 -22.89
C THR A 575 16.86 -32.11 -21.48
N ARG A 576 16.87 -31.25 -20.46
CA ARG A 576 16.76 -31.66 -19.05
C ARG A 576 15.43 -32.37 -18.76
N ALA A 577 14.32 -31.85 -19.27
CA ALA A 577 13.01 -32.46 -19.04
C ALA A 577 12.93 -33.86 -19.67
N VAL A 578 13.43 -34.01 -20.90
CA VAL A 578 13.49 -35.31 -21.61
C VAL A 578 14.36 -36.31 -20.85
N GLU A 579 15.56 -35.92 -20.42
CA GLU A 579 16.49 -36.80 -19.68
C GLU A 579 15.94 -37.25 -18.32
N THR A 580 15.25 -36.36 -17.62
CA THR A 580 14.78 -36.62 -16.24
C THR A 580 13.33 -37.09 -16.17
N LYS A 581 12.63 -37.18 -17.31
CA LYS A 581 11.18 -37.45 -17.41
C LYS A 581 10.34 -36.51 -16.51
N SER A 582 10.77 -35.27 -16.38
CA SER A 582 10.14 -34.27 -15.51
C SER A 582 9.24 -33.31 -16.29
N LEU A 583 8.51 -32.47 -15.55
CA LEU A 583 7.81 -31.33 -16.14
C LEU A 583 8.81 -30.44 -16.91
N TYR A 584 8.50 -30.15 -18.17
CA TYR A 584 9.13 -29.10 -18.95
C TYR A 584 8.38 -27.79 -18.71
N GLU A 585 9.10 -26.71 -18.44
CA GLU A 585 8.52 -25.39 -18.23
C GLU A 585 9.51 -24.30 -18.64
N VAL A 586 9.09 -23.41 -19.52
CA VAL A 586 9.90 -22.27 -19.97
C VAL A 586 9.01 -21.12 -20.43
N GLU A 587 9.51 -19.90 -20.32
CA GLU A 587 8.95 -18.75 -21.04
C GLU A 587 9.85 -18.43 -22.23
N HIS A 588 9.30 -18.23 -23.41
CA HIS A 588 10.08 -17.76 -24.55
C HIS A 588 9.23 -16.96 -25.51
N ARG A 589 9.89 -16.18 -26.37
CA ARG A 589 9.22 -15.47 -27.45
C ARG A 589 9.10 -16.39 -28.66
N LEU A 590 7.87 -16.59 -29.14
CA LEU A 590 7.56 -17.39 -30.32
C LEU A 590 7.15 -16.50 -31.49
N ARG A 591 7.73 -16.77 -32.66
CA ARG A 591 7.50 -16.04 -33.90
C ARG A 591 6.19 -16.50 -34.55
N ALA A 592 5.30 -15.55 -34.80
CA ALA A 592 4.09 -15.76 -35.60
C ALA A 592 4.42 -15.81 -37.10
N ALA A 593 3.48 -16.30 -37.92
CA ALA A 593 3.61 -16.38 -39.38
C ALA A 593 3.83 -15.00 -40.06
N ASP A 594 3.41 -13.91 -39.41
CA ASP A 594 3.64 -12.54 -39.85
C ASP A 594 5.03 -11.97 -39.46
N GLY A 595 5.84 -12.78 -38.77
CA GLY A 595 7.19 -12.43 -38.33
C GLY A 595 7.27 -11.72 -36.97
N ARG A 596 6.15 -11.39 -36.32
CA ARG A 596 6.15 -10.78 -34.98
C ARG A 596 6.42 -11.81 -33.90
N TYR A 597 7.10 -11.40 -32.84
CA TYR A 597 7.32 -12.23 -31.67
C TYR A 597 6.29 -11.90 -30.59
N ARG A 598 5.72 -12.93 -29.97
CA ARG A 598 4.88 -12.81 -28.77
C ARG A 598 5.44 -13.70 -27.66
N HIS A 599 5.19 -13.33 -26.41
CA HIS A 599 5.67 -14.06 -25.25
C HIS A 599 4.75 -15.25 -24.96
N PHE A 600 5.33 -16.45 -24.88
CA PHE A 600 4.62 -17.65 -24.51
C PHE A 600 5.21 -18.29 -23.26
N TRP A 601 4.33 -18.74 -22.39
CA TRP A 601 4.63 -19.65 -21.30
C TRP A 601 4.30 -21.08 -21.74
N VAL A 602 5.31 -21.94 -21.71
CA VAL A 602 5.27 -23.26 -22.31
C VAL A 602 5.44 -24.31 -21.24
N ARG A 603 4.56 -25.30 -21.22
CA ARG A 603 4.62 -26.42 -20.28
C ARG A 603 4.37 -27.74 -21.00
N ALA A 604 5.13 -28.77 -20.67
CA ALA A 604 4.90 -30.11 -21.21
C ALA A 604 5.17 -31.21 -20.18
N VAL A 605 4.42 -32.31 -20.30
CA VAL A 605 4.54 -33.50 -19.44
C VAL A 605 4.67 -34.77 -20.27
N PRO A 606 5.40 -35.79 -19.77
CA PRO A 606 5.46 -37.10 -20.43
C PRO A 606 4.21 -37.91 -20.09
N VAL A 607 3.58 -38.48 -21.10
CA VAL A 607 2.58 -39.54 -20.96
C VAL A 607 3.34 -40.86 -20.87
N LEU A 608 3.18 -41.57 -19.75
CA LEU A 608 3.89 -42.82 -19.49
C LEU A 608 3.10 -44.02 -19.99
N ALA A 609 3.80 -45.04 -20.51
CA ALA A 609 3.24 -46.36 -20.73
C ALA A 609 3.17 -47.15 -19.40
N GLU A 610 2.48 -48.30 -19.40
CA GLU A 610 2.31 -49.16 -18.22
C GLU A 610 3.64 -49.64 -17.60
N ASP A 611 4.71 -49.69 -18.41
CA ASP A 611 6.06 -50.07 -18.01
C ASP A 611 6.91 -48.90 -17.47
N GLY A 612 6.35 -47.68 -17.41
CA GLY A 612 7.06 -46.47 -16.97
C GLY A 612 8.00 -45.85 -18.01
N SER A 613 8.02 -46.36 -19.25
CA SER A 613 8.64 -45.67 -20.39
C SER A 613 7.78 -44.49 -20.85
N VAL A 614 8.39 -43.49 -21.48
CA VAL A 614 7.64 -42.36 -22.05
C VAL A 614 7.03 -42.83 -23.36
N ARG A 615 5.70 -42.70 -23.50
CA ARG A 615 4.98 -42.99 -24.74
C ARG A 615 5.03 -41.79 -25.68
N GLU A 616 4.67 -40.62 -25.16
CA GLU A 616 4.62 -39.35 -25.90
C GLU A 616 4.72 -38.18 -24.92
N TRP A 617 5.03 -36.98 -25.40
CA TRP A 617 4.93 -35.76 -24.63
C TRP A 617 3.74 -34.94 -25.09
N VAL A 618 3.06 -34.31 -24.13
CA VAL A 618 1.94 -33.40 -24.39
C VAL A 618 2.28 -32.07 -23.76
N GLY A 619 2.19 -31.00 -24.54
CA GLY A 619 2.49 -29.65 -24.08
C GLY A 619 1.54 -28.57 -24.60
N THR A 620 1.62 -27.40 -23.97
CA THR A 620 0.76 -26.24 -24.25
C THR A 620 1.60 -24.96 -24.33
N HIS A 621 1.20 -24.01 -25.17
CA HIS A 621 1.81 -22.67 -25.31
C HIS A 621 0.81 -21.57 -24.96
N THR A 622 0.86 -21.03 -23.73
CA THR A 622 0.01 -19.91 -23.31
C THR A 622 0.65 -18.57 -23.67
N ASP A 623 -0.01 -17.77 -24.51
CA ASP A 623 0.37 -16.38 -24.79
C ASP A 623 0.20 -15.52 -23.53
N ILE A 624 1.30 -14.98 -23.04
CA ILE A 624 1.39 -14.14 -21.84
C ILE A 624 1.80 -12.70 -22.19
N SER A 625 1.76 -12.31 -23.47
CA SER A 625 2.23 -10.99 -23.92
C SER A 625 1.53 -9.85 -23.20
N ASP A 626 0.20 -9.87 -23.13
CA ASP A 626 -0.60 -8.83 -22.47
C ASP A 626 -0.23 -8.71 -20.97
N ARG A 627 0.10 -9.83 -20.31
CA ARG A 627 0.55 -9.84 -18.92
C ARG A 627 1.94 -9.21 -18.78
N VAL A 628 2.87 -9.51 -19.69
CA VAL A 628 4.22 -8.94 -19.69
C VAL A 628 4.18 -7.43 -19.92
N GLU A 629 3.37 -6.97 -20.88
CA GLU A 629 3.19 -5.53 -21.16
C GLU A 629 2.64 -4.75 -19.96
N VAL A 630 1.65 -5.31 -19.25
CA VAL A 630 1.10 -4.71 -18.03
C VAL A 630 2.15 -4.63 -16.91
N LEU A 631 2.96 -5.69 -16.73
CA LEU A 631 4.00 -5.72 -15.70
C LEU A 631 5.12 -4.70 -15.99
N GLU A 632 5.51 -4.52 -17.25
CA GLU A 632 6.49 -3.52 -17.65
C GLU A 632 5.95 -2.09 -17.48
N ALA A 633 4.70 -1.85 -17.90
CA ALA A 633 4.03 -0.56 -17.70
C ALA A 633 3.91 -0.19 -16.21
N LEU A 634 3.59 -1.18 -15.37
CA LEU A 634 3.52 -1.00 -13.91
C LEU A 634 4.89 -0.63 -13.33
N LYS A 635 5.95 -1.33 -13.74
CA LYS A 635 7.32 -1.07 -13.28
C LYS A 635 7.80 0.34 -13.69
N GLN A 636 7.48 0.77 -14.91
CA GLN A 636 7.81 2.11 -15.39
C GLN A 636 7.04 3.19 -14.62
N SER A 637 5.75 2.96 -14.36
CA SER A 637 4.91 3.87 -13.57
C SER A 637 5.38 3.99 -12.12
N GLU A 638 5.76 2.87 -11.47
CA GLU A 638 6.31 2.87 -10.10
C GLU A 638 7.61 3.70 -10.04
N GLY A 639 8.48 3.56 -11.03
CA GLY A 639 9.70 4.37 -11.15
C GLY A 639 9.41 5.87 -11.27
N GLN A 640 8.43 6.25 -12.10
CA GLN A 640 7.99 7.64 -12.22
C GLN A 640 7.40 8.19 -10.92
N TYR A 641 6.53 7.43 -10.24
CA TYR A 641 5.93 7.86 -8.98
C TYR A 641 6.97 8.04 -7.87
N ARG A 642 7.97 7.14 -7.78
CA ARG A 642 9.08 7.30 -6.81
C ARG A 642 9.89 8.57 -7.08
N SER A 643 10.17 8.88 -8.35
CA SER A 643 10.88 10.13 -8.70
C SER A 643 10.06 11.38 -8.37
N GLN A 644 8.76 11.37 -8.70
CA GLN A 644 7.86 12.50 -8.41
C GLN A 644 7.69 12.73 -6.90
N ALA A 645 7.61 11.67 -6.10
CA ALA A 645 7.51 11.77 -4.65
C ALA A 645 8.75 12.45 -4.04
N ALA A 646 9.96 12.09 -4.49
CA ALA A 646 11.20 12.69 -4.02
C ALA A 646 11.32 14.17 -4.40
N GLU A 647 10.90 14.53 -5.62
CA GLU A 647 10.92 15.93 -6.08
C GLU A 647 9.90 16.79 -5.32
N LEU A 648 8.71 16.23 -5.04
CA LEU A 648 7.66 16.90 -4.27
C LEU A 648 8.10 17.14 -2.82
N GLU A 649 8.73 16.15 -2.18
CA GLU A 649 9.22 16.28 -0.79
C GLU A 649 10.25 17.42 -0.67
N LYS A 650 11.16 17.52 -1.64
CA LYS A 650 12.12 18.63 -1.71
C LYS A 650 11.42 19.98 -1.92
N ALA A 651 10.46 20.06 -2.83
CA ALA A 651 9.72 21.29 -3.11
C ALA A 651 8.89 21.76 -1.90
N VAL A 652 8.27 20.84 -1.15
CA VAL A 652 7.52 21.16 0.07
C VAL A 652 8.46 21.72 1.15
N HIS A 653 9.65 21.14 1.31
CA HIS A 653 10.64 21.63 2.27
C HIS A 653 11.12 23.05 1.92
N GLU A 654 11.46 23.31 0.66
CA GLU A 654 11.87 24.64 0.18
C GLU A 654 10.74 25.68 0.31
N LEU A 655 9.50 25.30 0.03
CA LEU A 655 8.33 26.17 0.18
C LEU A 655 8.12 26.57 1.65
N HIS A 656 8.19 25.61 2.56
CA HIS A 656 8.02 25.85 4.00
C HIS A 656 9.09 26.79 4.58
N GLN A 657 10.35 26.60 4.16
CA GLN A 657 11.45 27.48 4.53
C GLN A 657 11.20 28.91 4.03
N THR A 658 10.83 29.06 2.75
CA THR A 658 10.57 30.36 2.13
C THR A 658 9.41 31.08 2.80
N GLN A 659 8.33 30.38 3.11
CA GLN A 659 7.15 30.95 3.78
C GLN A 659 7.48 31.47 5.18
N THR A 660 8.23 30.70 5.97
CA THR A 660 8.63 31.10 7.32
C THR A 660 9.53 32.34 7.30
N GLN A 661 10.46 32.40 6.34
CA GLN A 661 11.34 33.55 6.15
C GLN A 661 10.57 34.80 5.72
N LEU A 662 9.57 34.67 4.84
CA LEU A 662 8.70 35.78 4.42
C LEU A 662 7.86 36.32 5.60
N ILE A 663 7.23 35.45 6.39
CA ILE A 663 6.42 35.87 7.55
C ILE A 663 7.28 36.61 8.57
N GLN A 664 8.50 36.15 8.84
CA GLN A 664 9.40 36.86 9.75
C GLN A 664 9.86 38.20 9.19
N THR A 665 10.21 38.25 7.90
CA THR A 665 10.61 39.49 7.23
C THR A 665 9.48 40.52 7.25
N GLU A 666 8.24 40.09 6.98
CA GLU A 666 7.04 40.95 7.00
C GLU A 666 6.75 41.45 8.42
N LYS A 667 6.76 40.59 9.44
CA LYS A 667 6.55 40.99 10.84
C LYS A 667 7.58 42.02 11.31
N ILE A 668 8.84 41.82 10.96
CA ILE A 668 9.95 42.70 11.37
C ILE A 668 9.89 44.03 10.61
N SER A 669 9.59 44.02 9.31
CA SER A 669 9.44 45.24 8.49
C SER A 669 8.22 46.06 8.91
N SER A 670 7.07 45.42 9.15
CA SER A 670 5.85 46.07 9.66
C SER A 670 6.07 46.70 11.04
N LEU A 671 6.75 45.98 11.95
CA LEU A 671 7.14 46.52 13.25
C LEU A 671 8.12 47.69 13.11
N GLY A 672 9.07 47.61 12.17
CA GLY A 672 10.03 48.68 11.89
C GLY A 672 9.37 50.00 11.47
N GLN A 673 8.39 49.93 10.56
CA GLN A 673 7.63 51.09 10.10
C GLN A 673 6.71 51.67 11.19
N LEU A 674 6.02 50.81 11.95
CA LEU A 674 5.16 51.24 13.05
C LEU A 674 5.97 51.92 14.16
N VAL A 675 7.13 51.35 14.51
CA VAL A 675 8.02 51.92 15.52
C VAL A 675 8.53 53.30 15.09
N ALA A 676 8.85 53.51 13.81
CA ALA A 676 9.27 54.81 13.31
C ALA A 676 8.15 55.87 13.44
N GLY A 677 6.90 55.50 13.16
CA GLY A 677 5.73 56.36 13.36
C GLY A 677 5.46 56.66 14.83
N VAL A 678 5.39 55.63 15.68
CA VAL A 678 5.18 55.75 17.13
C VAL A 678 6.29 56.55 17.80
N ALA A 679 7.55 56.36 17.40
CA ALA A 679 8.67 57.16 17.89
C ALA A 679 8.48 58.65 17.56
N HIS A 680 7.97 58.96 16.37
CA HIS A 680 7.69 60.34 15.98
C HIS A 680 6.52 60.94 16.78
N GLU A 681 5.49 60.14 17.06
CA GLU A 681 4.32 60.56 17.85
C GLU A 681 4.64 60.73 19.34
N ILE A 682 5.53 59.92 19.92
CA ILE A 682 5.97 60.04 21.32
C ILE A 682 6.96 61.22 21.49
N ASN A 683 7.83 61.46 20.51
CA ASN A 683 8.79 62.57 20.58
C ASN A 683 8.09 63.93 20.67
N ASN A 684 6.93 64.09 20.06
CA ASN A 684 6.18 65.35 20.08
C ASN A 684 5.79 65.79 21.51
N PRO A 685 4.98 65.04 22.28
CA PRO A 685 4.62 65.40 23.65
C PRO A 685 5.85 65.45 24.57
N ILE A 686 6.86 64.60 24.36
CA ILE A 686 8.10 64.64 25.17
C ILE A 686 8.88 65.92 24.96
N ASN A 687 9.02 66.41 23.72
CA ASN A 687 9.66 67.69 23.46
C ASN A 687 8.90 68.86 24.10
N PHE A 688 7.55 68.80 24.14
CA PHE A 688 6.74 69.77 24.87
C PHE A 688 6.97 69.72 26.39
N ILE A 689 6.96 68.53 26.98
CA ILE A 689 7.21 68.33 28.42
C ILE A 689 8.62 68.82 28.79
N TYR A 690 9.64 68.42 28.03
CA TYR A 690 11.03 68.79 28.29
C TYR A 690 11.27 70.30 28.15
N GLY A 691 10.70 70.92 27.11
CA GLY A 691 10.74 72.37 26.93
C GLY A 691 10.10 73.12 28.09
N ASN A 692 8.91 72.69 28.52
CA ASN A 692 8.18 73.32 29.61
C ASN A 692 8.85 73.12 30.97
N ILE A 693 9.39 71.92 31.27
CA ILE A 693 10.12 71.66 32.52
C ILE A 693 11.35 72.57 32.62
N THR A 694 12.07 72.77 31.52
CA THR A 694 13.25 73.65 31.52
C THR A 694 12.90 75.08 31.94
N HIS A 695 11.79 75.62 31.41
CA HIS A 695 11.29 76.94 31.80
C HIS A 695 10.72 76.96 33.22
N ALA A 696 9.96 75.93 33.61
CA ALA A 696 9.39 75.80 34.95
C ALA A 696 10.49 75.72 36.04
N SER A 697 11.58 74.99 35.79
CA SER A 697 12.75 74.94 36.67
C SER A 697 13.42 76.31 36.78
N ALA A 698 13.52 77.07 35.69
CA ALA A 698 14.05 78.44 35.75
C ALA A 698 13.15 79.36 36.58
N TYR A 699 11.83 79.34 36.34
CA TYR A 699 10.88 80.13 37.13
C TYR A 699 10.87 79.75 38.61
N ALA A 700 10.95 78.44 38.91
CA ALA A 700 11.07 77.94 40.27
C ALA A 700 12.34 78.48 40.94
N THR A 701 13.48 78.42 40.24
CA THR A 701 14.76 78.92 40.76
C THR A 701 14.69 80.42 41.05
N ASP A 702 14.10 81.23 40.15
CA ASP A 702 13.94 82.67 40.33
C ASP A 702 13.02 83.00 41.52
N LEU A 703 11.88 82.29 41.64
CA LEU A 703 10.93 82.47 42.76
C LEU A 703 11.53 82.06 44.09
N LEU A 704 12.21 80.92 44.16
CA LEU A 704 12.89 80.43 45.37
C LEU A 704 14.02 81.38 45.77
N SER A 705 14.76 81.93 44.80
CA SER A 705 15.81 82.94 45.05
C SER A 705 15.23 84.24 45.63
N LEU A 706 14.09 84.70 45.10
CA LEU A 706 13.39 85.86 45.65
C LEU A 706 12.86 85.59 47.07
N LEU A 707 12.33 84.40 47.31
CA LEU A 707 11.82 84.01 48.63
C LEU A 707 12.97 83.92 49.66
N HIS A 708 14.11 83.34 49.28
CA HIS A 708 15.32 83.34 50.11
C HIS A 708 15.80 84.76 50.40
N LEU A 709 15.81 85.65 49.40
CA LEU A 709 16.18 87.05 49.61
C LEU A 709 15.22 87.77 50.56
N TYR A 710 13.91 87.46 50.49
CA TYR A 710 12.90 87.97 51.41
C TYR A 710 13.14 87.46 52.84
N GLN A 711 13.38 86.15 53.02
CA GLN A 711 13.73 85.56 54.33
C GLN A 711 15.03 86.16 54.89
N GLU A 712 16.03 86.44 54.04
CA GLU A 712 17.31 87.02 54.46
C GLU A 712 17.19 88.50 54.87
N LYS A 713 16.45 89.31 54.10
CA LYS A 713 16.33 90.76 54.33
C LYS A 713 15.20 91.13 55.28
N TYR A 714 14.25 90.23 55.54
CA TYR A 714 13.12 90.43 56.44
C TYR A 714 12.95 89.26 57.43
N PRO A 715 13.93 89.06 58.34
CA PRO A 715 13.99 87.88 59.22
C PRO A 715 12.90 87.85 60.31
N ASN A 716 12.20 88.96 60.56
CA ASN A 716 11.08 89.05 61.51
C ASN A 716 9.82 89.56 60.78
N PRO A 717 9.14 88.72 60.00
CA PRO A 717 7.92 89.11 59.31
C PRO A 717 6.72 89.29 60.27
N VAL A 718 5.66 89.94 59.78
CA VAL A 718 4.42 90.11 60.55
C VAL A 718 3.76 88.74 60.84
N PRO A 719 3.02 88.58 61.96
CA PRO A 719 2.49 87.28 62.39
C PRO A 719 1.68 86.53 61.34
N GLU A 720 0.91 87.27 60.52
CA GLU A 720 0.08 86.73 59.44
C GLU A 720 0.91 85.96 58.38
N ILE A 721 2.16 86.38 58.15
CA ILE A 721 3.08 85.74 57.20
C ILE A 721 3.75 84.52 57.85
N VAL A 722 4.04 84.56 59.16
CA VAL A 722 4.61 83.42 59.90
C VAL A 722 3.60 82.26 59.94
N GLU A 723 2.35 82.54 60.31
CA GLU A 723 1.26 81.55 60.33
C GLU A 723 1.04 80.95 58.94
N ALA A 724 0.94 81.78 57.90
CA ALA A 724 0.79 81.30 56.53
C ALA A 724 2.00 80.48 56.02
N ALA A 725 3.22 80.77 56.49
CA ALA A 725 4.42 80.05 56.11
C ALA A 725 4.55 78.68 56.83
N GLU A 726 4.12 78.60 58.09
CA GLU A 726 4.01 77.34 58.84
C GLU A 726 2.90 76.45 58.25
N ASP A 727 1.74 77.01 57.93
CA ASP A 727 0.58 76.29 57.38
C ASP A 727 0.89 75.55 56.05
N ILE A 728 1.74 76.13 55.20
CA ILE A 728 2.15 75.53 53.92
C ILE A 728 3.51 74.83 53.97
N GLU A 729 4.14 74.78 55.14
CA GLU A 729 5.47 74.20 55.36
C GLU A 729 6.50 74.69 54.32
N VAL A 730 6.67 76.02 54.23
CA VAL A 730 7.46 76.68 53.16
C VAL A 730 8.82 76.05 52.91
N ASP A 731 9.62 75.78 53.95
CA ASP A 731 10.97 75.25 53.79
C ASP A 731 10.99 73.85 53.15
N TYR A 732 10.02 73.00 53.50
CA TYR A 732 9.85 71.69 52.85
C TYR A 732 9.42 71.85 51.39
N LEU A 733 8.47 72.75 51.13
CA LEU A 733 7.96 73.03 49.79
C LEU A 733 9.08 73.54 48.87
N MET A 734 9.97 74.41 49.35
CA MET A 734 11.11 74.90 48.59
C MET A 734 12.04 73.78 48.14
N GLU A 735 12.31 72.81 49.01
CA GLU A 735 13.17 71.66 48.71
C GLU A 735 12.48 70.66 47.78
N ASP A 736 11.23 70.28 48.08
CA ASP A 736 10.49 69.26 47.35
C ASP A 736 10.09 69.72 45.94
N PHE A 737 9.75 71.02 45.76
CA PHE A 737 9.39 71.56 44.46
C PHE A 737 10.53 71.43 43.44
N THR A 738 11.77 71.65 43.87
CA THR A 738 12.96 71.48 43.02
C THR A 738 13.18 70.01 42.69
N LYS A 739 13.06 69.10 43.67
CA LYS A 739 13.20 67.64 43.48
C LYS A 739 12.15 67.08 42.53
N ILE A 740 10.90 67.56 42.60
CA ILE A 740 9.82 67.13 41.70
C ILE A 740 10.14 67.50 40.26
N LEU A 741 10.57 68.75 39.99
CA LEU A 741 10.94 69.19 38.64
C LEU A 741 12.14 68.42 38.09
N GLU A 742 13.14 68.13 38.94
CA GLU A 742 14.30 67.32 38.55
C GLU A 742 13.90 65.86 38.24
N SER A 743 13.04 65.24 39.05
CA SER A 743 12.49 63.91 38.80
C SER A 743 11.71 63.84 37.48
N MET A 744 10.86 64.85 37.21
CA MET A 744 10.12 64.92 35.94
C MET A 744 11.08 65.06 34.75
N LYS A 745 12.16 65.83 34.89
CA LYS A 745 13.20 65.97 33.87
C LYS A 745 13.90 64.63 33.59
N VAL A 746 14.33 63.93 34.63
CA VAL A 746 14.95 62.59 34.52
C VAL A 746 13.98 61.59 33.86
N GLY A 747 12.70 61.64 34.21
CA GLY A 747 11.65 60.82 33.58
C GLY A 747 11.49 61.11 32.08
N ALA A 748 11.45 62.39 31.69
CA ALA A 748 11.35 62.81 30.29
C ALA A 748 12.60 62.42 29.48
N ASP A 749 13.79 62.61 30.05
CA ASP A 749 15.06 62.20 29.44
C ASP A 749 15.10 60.69 29.16
N ARG A 750 14.64 59.89 30.13
CA ARG A 750 14.57 58.44 29.98
C ARG A 750 13.61 57.99 28.87
N ILE A 751 12.45 58.65 28.72
CA ILE A 751 11.52 58.33 27.64
C ILE A 751 12.13 58.70 26.29
N ARG A 752 12.78 59.86 26.19
CA ARG A 752 13.50 60.27 24.98
C ARG A 752 14.56 59.25 24.59
N ASP A 753 15.38 58.80 25.54
CA ASP A 753 16.42 57.81 25.29
C ASP A 753 15.84 56.47 24.83
N LEU A 754 14.73 56.02 25.44
CA LEU A 754 14.00 54.83 25.00
C LEU A 754 13.49 54.95 23.57
N VAL A 755 12.92 56.10 23.20
CA VAL A 755 12.42 56.36 21.85
C VAL A 755 13.56 56.40 20.84
N VAL A 756 14.69 57.01 21.19
CA VAL A 756 15.90 57.04 20.35
C VAL A 756 16.47 55.63 20.15
N SER A 757 16.60 54.83 21.20
CA SER A 757 17.06 53.44 21.10
C SER A 757 16.10 52.56 20.32
N LEU A 758 14.79 52.72 20.53
CA LEU A 758 13.77 51.98 19.78
C LEU A 758 13.83 52.32 18.28
N ARG A 759 14.03 53.60 17.94
CA ARG A 759 14.26 54.06 16.56
C ARG A 759 15.56 53.51 15.98
N ASN A 760 16.66 53.51 16.73
CA ASN A 760 17.94 52.99 16.27
C ASN A 760 17.88 51.47 16.05
N PHE A 761 17.16 50.75 16.92
CA PHE A 761 16.89 49.31 16.76
C PHE A 761 16.02 49.02 15.54
N SER A 762 15.01 49.86 15.27
CA SER A 762 14.06 49.67 14.17
C SER A 762 14.55 50.11 12.79
N ARG A 763 15.79 50.61 12.66
CA ARG A 763 16.47 50.89 11.37
C ARG A 763 16.83 49.59 10.63
N LEU A 764 15.83 48.74 10.45
CA LEU A 764 15.92 47.39 9.89
C LEU A 764 15.93 47.42 8.35
N ASP A 765 15.63 48.58 7.74
CA ASP A 765 15.42 48.75 6.28
C ASP A 765 16.58 49.44 5.53
N GLU A 766 17.73 49.69 6.15
CA GLU A 766 18.88 50.18 5.38
C GLU A 766 19.45 49.02 4.56
N ALA A 767 18.99 48.88 3.31
CA ALA A 767 19.43 47.87 2.34
C ALA A 767 20.92 47.95 1.95
N GLN A 768 21.69 48.82 2.60
CA GLN A 768 23.08 49.10 2.31
C GLN A 768 23.91 48.98 3.59
N MET A 769 25.08 48.36 3.48
CA MET A 769 26.06 48.37 4.56
C MET A 769 26.56 49.80 4.80
N LYS A 770 26.74 50.17 6.06
CA LYS A 770 27.30 51.46 6.46
C LYS A 770 28.35 51.27 7.54
N ARG A 771 29.20 52.27 7.68
CA ARG A 771 30.12 52.37 8.82
C ARG A 771 29.35 52.80 10.07
N VAL A 772 29.11 51.84 10.96
CA VAL A 772 28.31 52.01 12.16
C VAL A 772 29.14 51.63 13.39
N ASP A 773 28.86 52.32 14.50
CA ASP A 773 29.36 51.94 15.81
C ASP A 773 28.47 50.83 16.39
N ILE A 774 29.03 49.65 16.60
CA ILE A 774 28.27 48.51 17.13
C ILE A 774 27.97 48.65 18.62
N HIS A 775 28.71 49.46 19.36
CA HIS A 775 28.41 49.71 20.78
C HIS A 775 27.06 50.39 20.91
N GLU A 776 26.68 51.31 20.00
CA GLU A 776 25.34 51.90 19.96
C GLU A 776 24.22 50.85 19.80
N GLY A 777 24.47 49.82 19.00
CA GLY A 777 23.54 48.71 18.76
C GLY A 777 23.37 47.79 19.98
N ILE A 778 24.48 47.47 20.65
CA ILE A 778 24.48 46.69 21.90
C ILE A 778 23.76 47.48 23.01
N GLU A 779 24.08 48.76 23.17
CA GLU A 779 23.43 49.63 24.16
C GLU A 779 21.93 49.77 23.92
N SER A 780 21.51 49.95 22.66
CA SER A 780 20.09 50.00 22.31
C SER A 780 19.37 48.71 22.65
N THR A 781 20.01 47.56 22.41
CA THR A 781 19.48 46.24 22.75
C THR A 781 19.35 46.07 24.27
N LEU A 782 20.37 46.46 25.03
CA LEU A 782 20.34 46.42 26.50
C LEU A 782 19.27 47.33 27.09
N LEU A 783 19.04 48.51 26.48
CA LEU A 783 18.01 49.44 26.93
C LEU A 783 16.59 48.86 26.68
N ILE A 784 16.36 48.24 25.53
CA ILE A 784 15.07 47.57 25.20
C ILE A 784 14.82 46.40 26.17
N LEU A 785 15.86 45.63 26.49
CA LEU A 785 15.79 44.52 27.43
C LEU A 785 15.89 44.95 28.90
N GLN A 786 16.01 46.25 29.21
CA GLN A 786 16.24 46.75 30.57
C GLN A 786 15.18 46.26 31.56
N HIS A 787 13.91 46.17 31.13
CA HIS A 787 12.84 45.68 32.00
C HIS A 787 13.11 44.23 32.45
N ARG A 788 13.68 43.38 31.58
CA ARG A 788 14.04 41.98 31.89
C ARG A 788 15.28 41.85 32.76
N LEU A 789 16.17 42.84 32.75
CA LEU A 789 17.40 42.85 33.53
C LEU A 789 17.20 43.30 34.99
N LYS A 790 16.16 44.09 35.27
CA LYS A 790 15.85 44.57 36.62
C LYS A 790 15.20 43.49 37.48
N ALA A 791 15.49 43.53 38.79
CA ALA A 791 14.80 42.72 39.78
C ALA A 791 13.30 43.02 39.79
N THR A 792 12.49 41.98 39.93
CA THR A 792 11.05 42.07 40.24
C THR A 792 10.74 41.16 41.42
N ALA A 793 9.50 41.18 41.91
CA ALA A 793 9.07 40.29 43.00
C ALA A 793 9.30 38.80 42.71
N SER A 794 9.39 38.41 41.43
CA SER A 794 9.54 37.02 40.98
C SER A 794 10.90 36.70 40.36
N ARG A 795 11.79 37.69 40.15
CA ARG A 795 13.12 37.44 39.55
C ARG A 795 14.23 38.32 40.16
N PRO A 796 15.43 37.75 40.40
CA PRO A 796 16.60 38.52 40.81
C PRO A 796 17.12 39.42 39.66
N ALA A 797 17.83 40.49 40.01
CA ALA A 797 18.49 41.35 39.02
C ALA A 797 19.62 40.61 38.29
N ILE A 798 19.83 40.95 37.02
CA ILE A 798 20.97 40.47 36.22
C ILE A 798 22.00 41.59 36.12
N LYS A 799 23.23 41.32 36.54
CA LYS A 799 24.35 42.25 36.45
C LYS A 799 24.96 42.20 35.04
N ILE A 800 25.02 43.35 34.37
CA ILE A 800 25.71 43.49 33.09
C ILE A 800 27.13 43.98 33.32
N ILE A 801 28.13 43.25 32.81
CA ILE A 801 29.54 43.67 32.80
C ILE A 801 29.92 44.02 31.36
N LYS A 802 30.37 45.26 31.14
CA LYS A 802 30.73 45.78 29.81
C LYS A 802 32.24 46.03 29.74
N GLU A 803 32.90 45.39 28.79
CA GLU A 803 34.32 45.50 28.54
C GLU A 803 34.54 45.86 27.07
N TYR A 804 34.25 47.12 26.73
CA TYR A 804 34.33 47.60 25.35
C TYR A 804 35.75 48.04 25.01
N GLY A 805 36.40 47.33 24.09
CA GLY A 805 37.61 47.79 23.42
C GLY A 805 37.33 48.96 22.47
N ASP A 806 38.34 49.79 22.22
CA ASP A 806 38.27 50.95 21.33
C ASP A 806 38.64 50.55 19.90
N PHE A 807 37.74 50.75 18.93
CA PHE A 807 37.97 50.42 17.51
C PHE A 807 37.05 51.25 16.59
N PRO A 808 37.44 51.44 15.32
CA PRO A 808 36.68 52.27 14.39
C PRO A 808 35.33 51.65 14.01
N LYS A 809 34.43 52.51 13.51
CA LYS A 809 33.13 52.11 12.93
C LYS A 809 33.31 50.99 11.89
N ILE A 810 32.53 49.92 12.02
CA ILE A 810 32.59 48.76 11.13
C ILE A 810 31.56 48.85 10.01
N GLU A 811 31.87 48.27 8.86
CA GLU A 811 30.95 48.17 7.73
C GLU A 811 29.97 46.99 7.92
N CYS A 812 28.72 47.29 8.26
CA CYS A 812 27.70 46.26 8.56
C CYS A 812 26.27 46.70 8.24
N TYR A 813 25.35 45.73 8.21
CA TYR A 813 23.90 45.95 8.27
C TYR A 813 23.47 46.09 9.75
N ALA A 814 23.41 47.31 10.25
CA ALA A 814 23.16 47.60 11.67
C ALA A 814 21.89 46.94 12.22
N GLY A 815 20.77 47.01 11.49
CA GLY A 815 19.51 46.39 11.93
C GLY A 815 19.60 44.86 12.08
N GLN A 816 20.34 44.19 11.20
CA GLN A 816 20.52 42.73 11.26
C GLN A 816 21.46 42.35 12.42
N LEU A 817 22.53 43.11 12.68
CA LEU A 817 23.38 42.86 13.85
C LEU A 817 22.66 43.14 15.18
N ASN A 818 21.81 44.16 15.24
CA ASN A 818 20.95 44.38 16.41
C ASN A 818 20.02 43.19 16.68
N GLN A 819 19.52 42.53 15.62
CA GLN A 819 18.75 41.30 15.75
C GLN A 819 19.58 40.14 16.33
N VAL A 820 20.84 40.02 15.92
CA VAL A 820 21.79 39.03 16.50
C VAL A 820 21.99 39.32 18.00
N PHE A 821 22.29 40.56 18.37
CA PHE A 821 22.47 40.94 19.78
C PHE A 821 21.21 40.69 20.61
N MET A 822 20.03 41.04 20.09
CA MET A 822 18.76 40.80 20.77
C MET A 822 18.53 39.31 21.02
N ASN A 823 18.77 38.46 20.03
CA ASN A 823 18.58 37.02 20.15
C ASN A 823 19.55 36.41 21.18
N LEU A 824 20.84 36.77 21.13
CA LEU A 824 21.85 36.22 22.03
C LEU A 824 21.65 36.70 23.47
N ILE A 825 21.39 37.99 23.69
CA ILE A 825 21.16 38.55 25.03
C ILE A 825 19.83 38.03 25.61
N ALA A 826 18.76 37.90 24.81
CA ALA A 826 17.52 37.29 25.28
C ALA A 826 17.70 35.81 25.65
N ASN A 827 18.48 35.05 24.87
CA ASN A 827 18.80 33.66 25.22
C ASN A 827 19.62 33.55 26.51
N ALA A 828 20.58 34.45 26.74
CA ALA A 828 21.33 34.54 28.00
C ALA A 828 20.42 34.84 29.19
N ILE A 829 19.46 35.77 29.04
CA ILE A 829 18.46 36.06 30.07
C ILE A 829 17.59 34.83 30.35
N ASP A 830 17.08 34.16 29.32
CA ASP A 830 16.25 32.96 29.47
C ASP A 830 17.01 31.84 30.19
N ALA A 831 18.29 31.64 29.86
CA ALA A 831 19.15 30.64 30.50
C ALA A 831 19.36 30.94 31.99
N LEU A 832 19.53 32.21 32.36
CA LEU A 832 19.64 32.65 33.75
C LEU A 832 18.31 32.52 34.49
N GLU A 833 17.17 32.85 33.86
CA GLU A 833 15.83 32.66 34.45
C GLU A 833 15.56 31.17 34.73
N GLU A 834 15.91 30.27 33.81
CA GLU A 834 15.82 28.82 34.03
C GLU A 834 16.78 28.35 35.12
N TYR A 835 18.02 28.87 35.14
CA TYR A 835 18.99 28.52 36.17
C TYR A 835 18.52 28.91 37.58
N ASN A 836 17.90 30.09 37.73
CA ASN A 836 17.35 30.55 38.99
C ASN A 836 16.23 29.64 39.52
N SER A 837 15.42 29.04 38.63
CA SER A 837 14.35 28.11 39.05
C SER A 837 14.89 26.86 39.76
N LYS A 838 16.17 26.54 39.55
CA LYS A 838 16.86 25.37 40.10
C LYS A 838 17.78 25.71 41.28
N ARG A 839 17.81 26.97 41.74
CA ARG A 839 18.72 27.46 42.79
C ARG A 839 17.96 28.04 43.98
N SER A 840 18.52 27.91 45.18
CA SER A 840 17.97 28.57 46.36
C SER A 840 18.33 30.07 46.38
N ALA A 841 17.57 30.87 47.13
CA ALA A 841 17.87 32.30 47.30
C ALA A 841 19.28 32.57 47.86
N LYS A 842 19.82 31.62 48.67
CA LYS A 842 21.17 31.68 49.21
C LYS A 842 22.23 31.45 48.14
N ASP A 843 21.97 30.53 47.20
CA ASP A 843 22.88 30.26 46.08
C ASP A 843 22.93 31.45 45.12
N ILE A 844 21.77 32.05 44.82
CA ILE A 844 21.68 33.24 43.94
C ILE A 844 22.43 34.43 44.53
N TYR A 845 22.42 34.59 45.86
CA TYR A 845 23.20 35.63 46.54
C TYR A 845 24.72 35.38 46.44
N SER A 846 25.15 34.11 46.52
CA SER A 846 26.57 33.74 46.46
C SER A 846 27.18 33.84 45.06
N CYS A 847 26.39 33.57 44.01
CA CYS A 847 26.81 33.73 42.61
C CYS A 847 25.68 34.40 41.83
N PRO A 848 25.69 35.75 41.74
CA PRO A 848 24.63 36.52 41.12
C PRO A 848 24.62 36.36 39.61
N ASN A 849 23.43 36.45 39.01
CA ASN A 849 23.24 36.35 37.57
C ASN A 849 24.01 37.46 36.86
N THR A 850 24.88 37.07 35.94
CA THR A 850 25.81 37.97 35.27
C THR A 850 25.83 37.67 33.79
N ILE A 851 25.71 38.73 32.97
CA ILE A 851 26.01 38.68 31.54
C ILE A 851 27.21 39.59 31.30
N ARG A 852 28.26 39.05 30.69
CA ARG A 852 29.47 39.79 30.32
C ARG A 852 29.49 40.00 28.81
N ILE A 853 29.69 41.24 28.39
CA ILE A 853 29.83 41.62 27.00
C ILE A 853 31.20 42.25 26.83
N SER A 854 32.06 41.65 26.01
CA SER A 854 33.37 42.20 25.70
C SER A 854 33.56 42.35 24.20
N THR A 855 34.22 43.42 23.79
CA THR A 855 34.54 43.67 22.38
C THR A 855 36.03 43.93 22.25
N SER A 856 36.66 43.29 21.27
CA SER A 856 38.08 43.46 20.96
C SER A 856 38.28 43.52 19.46
N THR A 857 39.41 44.06 19.01
CA THR A 857 39.76 44.10 17.60
C THR A 857 41.13 43.44 17.39
N ASN A 858 41.22 42.65 16.32
CA ASN A 858 42.47 42.13 15.78
C ASN A 858 42.60 42.63 14.34
N SER A 859 43.78 43.06 13.89
CA SER A 859 44.19 43.57 12.55
C SER A 859 43.15 43.92 11.45
N ASN A 860 42.12 43.11 11.18
CA ASN A 860 41.01 43.43 10.27
C ASN A 860 39.61 42.91 10.70
N THR A 861 39.44 42.42 11.92
CA THR A 861 38.20 41.86 12.47
C THR A 861 37.87 42.45 13.84
N VAL A 862 36.57 42.54 14.12
CA VAL A 862 36.02 42.83 15.44
C VAL A 862 35.45 41.55 16.01
N SER A 863 35.82 41.25 17.25
CA SER A 863 35.34 40.11 18.01
C SER A 863 34.47 40.60 19.16
N ILE A 864 33.21 40.14 19.19
CA ILE A 864 32.21 40.44 20.21
C ILE A 864 31.94 39.14 20.96
N ARG A 865 32.17 39.13 22.27
CA ARG A 865 31.85 38.01 23.14
C ARG A 865 30.69 38.37 24.03
N ILE A 866 29.69 37.50 24.09
CA ILE A 866 28.55 37.60 25.00
C ILE A 866 28.52 36.31 25.81
N SER A 867 28.81 36.40 27.10
CA SER A 867 28.80 35.24 28.00
C SER A 867 27.83 35.42 29.17
N ASP A 868 27.20 34.32 29.57
CA ASP A 868 26.34 34.21 30.74
C ASP A 868 26.92 33.19 31.73
N ASN A 869 26.49 33.27 33.00
CA ASN A 869 26.81 32.27 34.03
C ASN A 869 25.61 31.36 34.37
N GLY A 870 24.82 30.99 33.35
CA GLY A 870 23.63 30.14 33.48
C GLY A 870 23.92 28.63 33.45
N LEU A 871 22.92 27.83 33.05
CA LEU A 871 22.98 26.37 33.04
C LEU A 871 24.03 25.76 32.09
N GLY A 872 24.49 26.53 31.10
CA GLY A 872 25.32 26.01 30.01
C GLY A 872 24.56 25.07 29.06
N ILE A 873 25.24 24.69 27.98
CA ILE A 873 24.72 23.94 26.85
C ILE A 873 25.57 22.67 26.69
N THR A 874 24.90 21.52 26.54
CA THR A 874 25.58 20.24 26.31
C THR A 874 26.21 20.16 24.91
N GLN A 875 27.25 19.34 24.75
CA GLN A 875 27.93 19.17 23.46
C GLN A 875 27.05 18.58 22.35
N GLU A 876 26.04 17.79 22.70
CA GLU A 876 25.05 17.29 21.73
C GLU A 876 24.19 18.41 21.17
N VAL A 877 23.74 19.33 22.04
CA VAL A 877 22.94 20.50 21.64
C VAL A 877 23.78 21.50 20.85
N ILE A 878 25.08 21.67 21.16
CA ILE A 878 25.98 22.57 20.40
C ILE A 878 26.11 22.14 18.93
N ARG A 879 26.12 20.84 18.63
CA ARG A 879 26.27 20.32 17.25
C ARG A 879 25.14 20.77 16.32
N ASN A 880 23.93 20.86 16.85
CA ASN A 880 22.73 21.20 16.08
C ASN A 880 22.24 22.63 16.38
N LEU A 881 23.00 23.42 17.15
CA LEU A 881 22.57 24.71 17.71
C LEU A 881 22.17 25.74 16.66
N PHE A 882 22.78 25.65 15.48
CA PHE A 882 22.54 26.55 14.35
C PHE A 882 21.61 25.95 13.29
N ASP A 883 21.13 24.71 13.48
CA ASP A 883 20.20 24.08 12.55
C ASP A 883 18.84 24.79 12.59
N PRO A 884 18.21 25.06 11.43
CA PRO A 884 16.89 25.64 11.39
C PRO A 884 15.86 24.79 12.16
N PHE A 885 15.01 25.45 12.97
CA PHE A 885 13.95 24.83 13.77
C PHE A 885 14.42 24.00 14.98
N PHE A 886 15.73 23.87 15.21
CA PHE A 886 16.24 23.20 16.40
C PHE A 886 16.00 24.06 17.66
N THR A 887 15.30 23.51 18.65
CA THR A 887 15.05 24.17 19.94
C THR A 887 14.94 23.14 21.06
N THR A 888 15.57 23.42 22.21
CA THR A 888 15.42 22.63 23.43
C THR A 888 14.29 23.15 24.34
N LYS A 889 13.66 24.27 23.98
CA LYS A 889 12.56 24.90 24.73
C LYS A 889 11.21 24.23 24.40
N PRO A 890 10.25 24.16 25.35
CA PRO A 890 8.92 23.59 25.13
C PRO A 890 8.15 24.26 23.96
N VAL A 891 7.23 23.51 23.35
CA VAL A 891 6.38 23.97 22.24
C VAL A 891 5.69 25.28 22.62
N GLY A 892 5.91 26.33 21.82
CA GLY A 892 5.34 27.68 22.04
C GLY A 892 6.23 28.67 22.79
N LYS A 893 7.36 28.25 23.39
CA LYS A 893 8.32 29.15 24.06
C LYS A 893 9.60 29.45 23.25
N GLY A 894 9.88 28.68 22.21
CA GLY A 894 11.03 28.90 21.33
C GLY A 894 10.66 28.62 19.87
N THR A 895 11.06 29.49 18.96
CA THR A 895 10.82 29.33 17.52
C THR A 895 11.88 28.44 16.83
N GLY A 896 12.99 28.14 17.50
CA GLY A 896 14.14 27.40 16.91
C GLY A 896 14.82 28.11 15.74
N LEU A 897 14.45 29.37 15.46
CA LEU A 897 14.93 30.14 14.30
C LEU A 897 15.89 31.25 14.71
N GLY A 898 15.92 31.68 15.98
CA GLY A 898 16.72 32.83 16.40
C GLY A 898 18.24 32.65 16.20
N LEU A 899 18.76 31.46 16.52
CA LEU A 899 20.19 31.15 16.39
C LEU A 899 20.59 30.84 14.94
N SER A 900 19.73 30.18 14.16
CA SER A 900 19.97 29.94 12.72
C SER A 900 19.94 31.25 11.92
N ILE A 901 19.02 32.17 12.22
CA ILE A 901 19.02 33.52 11.64
C ILE A 901 20.28 34.29 12.05
N SER A 902 20.71 34.16 13.31
CA SER A 902 21.93 34.82 13.76
C SER A 902 23.16 34.30 13.02
N TYR A 903 23.21 32.99 12.76
CA TYR A 903 24.24 32.37 11.93
C TYR A 903 24.21 32.87 10.50
N GLN A 904 23.05 32.91 9.84
CA GLN A 904 22.90 33.46 8.48
C GLN A 904 23.34 34.93 8.40
N ILE A 905 22.94 35.76 9.38
CA ILE A 905 23.33 37.17 9.41
C ILE A 905 24.85 37.31 9.55
N VAL A 906 25.46 36.63 10.51
CA VAL A 906 26.89 36.78 10.80
C VAL A 906 27.75 36.14 9.70
N VAL A 907 27.46 34.89 9.34
CA VAL A 907 28.31 34.09 8.45
C VAL A 907 28.00 34.38 6.97
N GLU A 908 26.74 34.36 6.56
CA GLU A 908 26.40 34.51 5.13
C GLU A 908 26.40 35.99 4.70
N LYS A 909 25.78 36.87 5.50
CA LYS A 909 25.63 38.29 5.12
C LYS A 909 26.84 39.16 5.49
N HIS A 910 27.50 38.88 6.61
CA HIS A 910 28.65 39.67 7.09
C HIS A 910 30.00 38.94 6.95
N ARG A 911 30.01 37.73 6.34
CA ARG A 911 31.23 36.93 6.12
C ARG A 911 32.07 36.75 7.39
N GLY A 912 31.39 36.69 8.52
CA GLY A 912 31.94 36.56 9.86
C GLY A 912 31.96 35.12 10.34
N LYS A 913 32.19 34.95 11.64
CA LYS A 913 32.08 33.67 12.33
C LYS A 913 31.21 33.80 13.56
N LEU A 914 30.35 32.82 13.80
CA LEU A 914 29.57 32.70 15.03
C LEU A 914 29.90 31.35 15.67
N GLN A 915 30.42 31.38 16.90
CA GLN A 915 30.80 30.19 17.65
C GLN A 915 30.17 30.21 19.04
N CYS A 916 29.87 29.02 19.57
CA CYS A 916 29.38 28.85 20.94
C CYS A 916 30.35 27.97 21.73
N PHE A 917 30.81 28.47 22.87
CA PHE A 917 31.62 27.76 23.84
C PHE A 917 30.80 27.60 25.12
N SER A 918 30.53 26.38 25.55
CA SER A 918 29.75 26.17 26.76
C SER A 918 30.11 24.86 27.44
N VAL A 919 30.08 24.89 28.78
CA VAL A 919 30.23 23.74 29.65
C VAL A 919 28.98 23.68 30.53
N PRO A 920 28.31 22.51 30.64
CA PRO A 920 27.15 22.37 31.54
C PRO A 920 27.50 22.81 32.97
N GLY A 921 26.74 23.77 33.50
CA GLY A 921 26.91 24.35 34.83
C GLY A 921 27.83 25.58 34.91
N ASP A 922 28.52 25.96 33.84
CA ASP A 922 29.45 27.11 33.79
C ASP A 922 29.04 28.16 32.75
N GLY A 923 27.76 28.14 32.34
CA GLY A 923 27.18 29.08 31.39
C GLY A 923 27.61 28.88 29.94
N ALA A 924 27.25 29.82 29.07
CA ALA A 924 27.58 29.80 27.64
C ALA A 924 28.23 31.12 27.21
N GLU A 925 29.20 31.03 26.30
CA GLU A 925 29.85 32.15 25.61
C GLU A 925 29.59 32.05 24.11
N PHE A 926 29.02 33.11 23.54
CA PHE A 926 28.92 33.28 22.09
C PHE A 926 29.98 34.26 21.59
N LEU A 927 30.79 33.81 20.64
CA LEU A 927 31.80 34.61 19.95
C LEU A 927 31.30 34.98 18.55
N ILE A 928 31.21 36.27 18.27
CA ILE A 928 30.87 36.84 16.96
C ILE A 928 32.12 37.52 16.42
N GLU A 929 32.61 37.11 15.25
CA GLU A 929 33.72 37.76 14.57
C GLU A 929 33.26 38.36 13.24
N ILE A 930 33.49 39.65 13.00
CA ILE A 930 33.06 40.35 11.78
C ILE A 930 34.23 41.18 11.22
N PRO A 931 34.50 41.16 9.90
CA PRO A 931 35.48 42.05 9.28
C PRO A 931 35.15 43.54 9.44
N ILE A 932 36.15 44.39 9.70
CA ILE A 932 35.98 45.85 9.85
C ILE A 932 35.55 46.48 8.52
N CYS A 933 36.13 46.02 7.41
CA CYS A 933 35.78 46.40 6.04
C CYS A 933 35.46 45.15 5.22
N GLN A 934 34.32 45.16 4.56
CA GLN A 934 33.88 44.05 3.72
C GLN A 934 34.53 44.22 2.35
N GLN A 935 35.59 43.45 2.05
CA GLN A 935 36.21 43.52 0.71
C GLN A 935 35.18 43.10 -0.35
N VAL A 936 34.75 44.08 -1.16
CA VAL A 936 34.01 43.84 -2.40
C VAL A 936 34.98 43.18 -3.38
N SER A 937 34.94 41.86 -3.47
CA SER A 937 35.53 41.17 -4.61
C SER A 937 34.63 41.39 -5.83
N ALA A 938 35.20 42.01 -6.86
CA ALA A 938 34.59 42.20 -8.17
C ALA A 938 34.52 40.87 -8.96
N LEU A 939 33.82 39.86 -8.43
CA LEU A 939 33.66 38.53 -9.05
C LEU A 939 32.21 38.23 -9.49
N VAL A 940 31.37 39.25 -9.66
CA VAL A 940 30.00 39.08 -10.20
C VAL A 940 29.83 39.70 -11.60
N THR A 941 30.89 40.24 -12.21
CA THR A 941 30.81 40.84 -13.56
C THR A 941 31.37 39.97 -14.69
N GLU A 942 31.89 38.76 -14.43
CA GLU A 942 32.42 37.87 -15.49
C GLU A 942 31.49 36.72 -15.91
N ASN A 943 30.47 36.34 -15.11
CA ASN A 943 29.55 35.26 -15.50
C ASN A 943 28.37 35.68 -16.38
N ASN A 944 28.28 36.95 -16.80
CA ASN A 944 27.27 37.44 -17.75
C ASN A 944 27.83 37.74 -19.16
N GLN A 945 29.08 37.38 -19.47
CA GLN A 945 29.64 37.51 -20.83
C GLN A 945 29.97 36.18 -21.53
N LEU A 946 29.86 35.03 -20.86
CA LEU A 946 30.11 33.71 -21.48
C LEU A 946 28.85 32.96 -21.97
N ALA A 947 27.65 33.55 -21.84
CA ALA A 947 26.40 32.94 -22.35
C ALA A 947 25.91 33.52 -23.70
N ALA A 948 26.69 34.35 -24.39
CA ALA A 948 26.29 35.00 -25.65
C ALA A 948 27.15 34.66 -26.88
N VAL A 949 28.04 33.66 -26.80
CA VAL A 949 28.77 33.15 -27.97
C VAL A 949 28.73 31.62 -27.96
N GLY A 950 27.64 31.06 -28.48
CA GLY A 950 27.44 29.62 -28.52
C GLY A 950 26.14 29.18 -29.18
N SER A 951 25.76 29.80 -30.30
CA SER A 951 24.79 29.22 -31.23
C SER A 951 24.91 29.87 -32.62
N HIS A 952 25.74 29.27 -33.46
CA HIS A 952 25.52 29.19 -34.90
C HIS A 952 25.62 27.74 -35.32
#